data_AF-A0A7C8CFJ5-F1
#
_entry.id   AF-A0A7C8CFJ5-F1
#
_cell.length_a   1.000
_cell.length_b   1.000
_cell.length_c   1.000
_cell.angle_alpha   90.00
_cell.angle_beta   90.00
_cell.angle_gamma   90.00
#
_symmetry.space_group_name_H-M   'P 1'
#
loop_
_entity.id
_entity.type
_entity.pdbx_description
1 polymer ?
#
loop_
_entity_poly.entity_id
_entity_poly.type
_entity_poly.pdbx_seq_one_letter_code
_entity_poly.pdbx_strand_id
1 'polypeptide(L)'
;MALETTGPADSRSTEILELAAVLVEDFRASPLALHSLFRIRGKIPERLAGSTGPDPEEVKSAPALSARRAQIAEALQGRTLIAQGAEEVRGLLVRDFSPSFARARVLDVEDLLALTHPDARAWDARALIGRLLGRDAPRRAMDGATNLLDILLAVAAGSSAGEVRYSNARRALERQFPTSPWLKVLAGSPELDDDAREIGQFVAVGQSSEEPVPNDADAIARVLADAERGARHFPGYRVRDEQIELMRGFHASLNHGGRLLLEGGTGVGKSLAYLAATIPFVMERAGSGARDPVVISTRTKLLQDQLLEKDIAAAARMLGYPELRALSIKGRANYVCEQRLQDTLAAGADPGLLAEDRSAYAVLVACARTRTGGEVGSLPASLLRRYPLLLDLVHRSVARRAEQCSREECAKRRNCPFGKRRSALARAHLVVANHDLLLRWPPDYPRFEHVIADEGHELAGVADEVYARVVRPEDVRERIDEIFGAPGELLGGREAGGGQLPRKQRLEAAQEVNEARRSLALDFAAIGRAVVERASDYGEVQLPADPARLYPNAARMSEIAAVRLEGVARLAEELDSRAEWSFEETPSSHGDGPGPVQRNAEALREAATGLRLAFAESGEDTVAAFDRLVVPYDRWVLAIRSVSPASSFHEHFMEQLESFSAVSASLFVGGDAFAAMGELELQERSAFGVESLIASSPFDYANHMRVAALRSGSGSESPVVETARVLACLARLLGGRTLGLFTSLRRMNEVAEILIEELADESIEVLAPRRAVDDPGGLVARFCDLPGGGILLGSRTFWQGVDIPGDDLQAVVIEKLPFEVPTELRRRREARVAEFGQNAFQRYRLGKMLLNLKQMTGRLIRGEDDRGIVVIVEARTDRGYFGQLESAFPVGTAIRVVEASELPEMVAELGLGRLDPL
;
A
#
# COMPACT_ATOMS: atom_id res chain seq x y z
N MET A 1 32.80 11.28 -12.36
CA MET A 1 32.49 12.55 -11.69
C MET A 1 31.09 12.46 -11.16
N ALA A 2 30.90 12.72 -9.87
CA ALA A 2 29.57 12.96 -9.32
C ALA A 2 29.12 14.34 -9.80
N LEU A 3 27.96 14.47 -10.43
CA LEU A 3 27.47 15.67 -11.10
C LEU A 3 26.05 15.97 -10.62
N GLU A 4 25.82 17.21 -10.21
CA GLU A 4 24.51 17.72 -9.80
C GLU A 4 24.25 19.06 -10.50
N THR A 5 22.99 19.32 -10.84
CA THR A 5 22.54 20.57 -11.46
C THR A 5 21.28 21.09 -10.79
N THR A 6 21.16 22.40 -10.61
CA THR A 6 19.89 23.02 -10.18
C THR A 6 19.25 23.83 -11.32
N GLY A 7 17.92 23.69 -11.47
CA GLY A 7 17.10 24.36 -12.48
C GLY A 7 15.67 23.83 -12.55
N PRO A 8 14.71 24.48 -13.24
CA PRO A 8 13.39 23.90 -13.51
C PRO A 8 13.48 22.73 -14.47
N ALA A 9 13.02 21.56 -14.02
CA ALA A 9 12.93 20.36 -14.85
C ALA A 9 11.87 20.48 -15.98
N ASP A 10 10.90 21.41 -15.85
CA ASP A 10 9.63 21.29 -16.58
C ASP A 10 9.33 22.37 -17.63
N SER A 11 10.34 23.06 -18.17
CA SER A 11 10.10 23.91 -19.34
C SER A 11 11.17 23.79 -20.42
N ARG A 12 10.73 23.73 -21.67
CA ARG A 12 11.58 23.78 -22.88
C ARG A 12 12.37 25.09 -23.00
N SER A 13 12.26 26.03 -22.05
CA SER A 13 12.73 27.40 -22.18
C SER A 13 13.64 27.91 -21.05
N THR A 14 13.97 27.14 -20.00
CA THR A 14 14.79 27.67 -18.88
C THR A 14 16.23 27.13 -18.81
N GLU A 15 17.17 28.07 -18.66
CA GLU A 15 18.63 27.88 -18.56
C GLU A 15 19.04 27.25 -17.21
N ILE A 16 20.14 26.47 -17.18
CA ILE A 16 20.72 25.90 -15.94
C ILE A 16 21.15 27.04 -14.99
N LEU A 17 20.87 26.90 -13.70
CA LEU A 17 21.17 27.90 -12.67
C LEU A 17 22.52 27.63 -11.99
N GLU A 18 22.77 26.38 -11.60
CA GLU A 18 24.01 25.94 -10.97
C GLU A 18 24.40 24.56 -11.49
N LEU A 19 25.69 24.33 -11.65
CA LEU A 19 26.27 23.02 -11.94
C LEU A 19 27.46 22.79 -11.02
N ALA A 20 27.48 21.63 -10.36
CA ALA A 20 28.60 21.18 -9.56
C ALA A 20 29.00 19.76 -9.96
N ALA A 21 30.29 19.50 -10.05
CA ALA A 21 30.80 18.16 -10.30
C ALA A 21 32.07 17.90 -9.50
N VAL A 22 32.13 16.77 -8.80
CA VAL A 22 33.31 16.34 -8.04
C VAL A 22 33.97 15.16 -8.74
N LEU A 23 35.28 15.24 -8.97
CA LEU A 23 36.04 14.13 -9.51
C LEU A 23 36.32 13.10 -8.41
N VAL A 24 36.13 11.83 -8.79
CA VAL A 24 36.33 10.68 -7.92
C VAL A 24 37.40 9.80 -8.58
N GLU A 25 38.52 9.61 -7.89
CA GLU A 25 39.62 8.74 -8.30
C GLU A 25 39.85 7.71 -7.20
N ASP A 26 39.84 6.42 -7.54
CA ASP A 26 40.01 5.30 -6.60
C ASP A 26 39.12 5.37 -5.35
N PHE A 27 37.86 5.79 -5.52
CA PHE A 27 36.91 6.03 -4.41
C PHE A 27 37.49 6.96 -3.35
N ARG A 28 38.19 8.02 -3.78
CA ARG A 28 38.61 9.15 -2.95
C ARG A 28 38.21 10.44 -3.64
N ALA A 29 37.80 11.42 -2.83
CA ALA A 29 37.53 12.77 -3.31
C ALA A 29 38.83 13.37 -3.87
N SER A 30 38.85 13.69 -5.15
CA SER A 30 39.92 14.51 -5.71
C SER A 30 39.64 15.98 -5.36
N PRO A 31 40.66 16.82 -5.13
CA PRO A 31 40.47 18.27 -5.00
C PRO A 31 39.92 18.92 -6.28
N LEU A 32 39.84 18.18 -7.39
CA LEU A 32 39.22 18.65 -8.63
C LEU A 32 37.68 18.67 -8.49
N ALA A 33 37.16 19.81 -8.04
CA ALA A 33 35.74 20.15 -8.08
C ALA A 33 35.48 21.22 -9.15
N LEU A 34 34.49 20.98 -10.00
CA LEU A 34 33.94 21.95 -10.92
C LEU A 34 32.69 22.55 -10.28
N HIS A 35 32.62 23.87 -10.18
CA HIS A 35 31.45 24.59 -9.68
C HIS A 35 31.21 25.80 -10.56
N SER A 36 29.97 26.02 -10.98
CA SER A 36 29.60 27.22 -11.71
C SER A 36 28.14 27.57 -11.45
N LEU A 37 27.93 28.83 -11.06
CA LEU A 37 26.64 29.49 -11.11
C LEU A 37 26.50 30.20 -12.45
N PHE A 38 25.28 30.29 -12.97
CA PHE A 38 24.98 30.95 -14.23
C PHE A 38 23.88 31.98 -14.09
N ARG A 39 24.07 33.09 -14.80
CA ARG A 39 23.03 34.11 -14.95
C ARG A 39 21.96 33.62 -15.91
N ILE A 40 20.70 33.66 -15.47
CA ILE A 40 19.53 33.35 -16.29
C ILE A 40 18.93 34.62 -16.93
N ARG A 41 18.34 34.48 -18.12
CA ARG A 41 17.70 35.60 -18.84
C ARG A 41 16.29 35.99 -18.36
N GLY A 42 15.65 35.15 -17.55
CA GLY A 42 14.28 35.36 -17.02
C GLY A 42 14.25 35.71 -15.53
N LYS A 43 13.04 35.87 -14.96
CA LYS A 43 12.87 35.94 -13.50
C LYS A 43 13.37 34.64 -12.87
N ILE A 44 14.15 34.74 -11.78
CA ILE A 44 14.47 33.58 -10.95
C ILE A 44 13.14 33.06 -10.39
N PRO A 45 12.74 31.81 -10.68
CA PRO A 45 11.51 31.23 -10.13
C PRO A 45 11.50 31.40 -8.60
N GLU A 46 10.40 31.84 -8.00
CA GLU A 46 10.34 32.11 -6.55
C GLU A 46 10.73 30.89 -5.70
N ARG A 47 10.45 29.68 -6.20
CA ARG A 47 10.92 28.38 -5.67
C ARG A 47 12.44 28.23 -5.50
N LEU A 48 13.24 29.06 -6.18
CA LEU A 48 14.72 29.10 -6.09
C LEU A 48 15.23 30.33 -5.32
N ALA A 49 14.35 31.27 -4.95
CA ALA A 49 14.70 32.55 -4.30
C ALA A 49 14.58 32.54 -2.77
N GLY A 50 14.23 31.40 -2.15
CA GLY A 50 14.15 31.23 -0.68
C GLY A 50 15.51 30.91 -0.03
N SER A 51 15.50 30.61 1.28
CA SER A 51 16.70 30.33 2.14
C SER A 51 17.57 29.14 1.74
N THR A 52 17.33 28.55 0.57
CA THR A 52 17.86 27.26 0.15
C THR A 52 18.36 27.21 -1.31
N GLY A 53 18.17 28.28 -2.10
CA GLY A 53 18.80 28.44 -3.42
C GLY A 53 20.05 29.34 -3.37
N PRO A 54 20.80 29.48 -4.48
CA PRO A 54 21.86 30.49 -4.55
C PRO A 54 21.28 31.90 -4.44
N ASP A 55 22.03 32.81 -3.82
CA ASP A 55 21.59 34.19 -3.59
C ASP A 55 21.20 34.84 -4.93
N PRO A 56 19.99 35.44 -5.06
CA PRO A 56 19.57 36.14 -6.26
C PRO A 56 20.58 37.17 -6.78
N GLU A 57 21.36 37.82 -5.91
CA GLU A 57 22.42 38.75 -6.30
C GLU A 57 23.69 38.03 -6.82
N GLU A 58 24.02 36.85 -6.29
CA GLU A 58 25.07 35.98 -6.84
C GLU A 58 24.69 35.46 -8.23
N VAL A 59 23.42 35.09 -8.44
CA VAL A 59 22.92 34.63 -9.75
C VAL A 59 22.91 35.76 -10.78
N LYS A 60 22.55 36.99 -10.40
CA LYS A 60 22.60 38.16 -11.30
C LYS A 60 24.02 38.52 -11.72
N SER A 61 24.99 38.37 -10.82
CA SER A 61 26.41 38.67 -11.06
C SER A 61 27.19 37.51 -11.69
N ALA A 62 26.59 36.32 -11.77
CA ALA A 62 27.19 35.14 -12.38
C ALA A 62 27.46 35.28 -13.90
N PRO A 63 28.44 34.54 -14.44
CA PRO A 63 28.68 34.51 -15.88
C PRO A 63 27.49 33.91 -16.65
N ALA A 64 27.31 34.33 -17.91
CA ALA A 64 26.39 33.64 -18.80
C ALA A 64 26.91 32.22 -19.11
N LEU A 65 25.99 31.25 -19.27
CA LEU A 65 26.33 29.87 -19.64
C LEU A 65 27.29 29.79 -20.84
N SER A 66 27.07 30.63 -21.86
CA SER A 66 27.92 30.70 -23.06
C SER A 66 29.40 30.98 -22.76
N ALA A 67 29.73 31.69 -21.68
CA ALA A 67 31.10 32.05 -21.31
C ALA A 67 31.89 30.88 -20.71
N ARG A 68 31.21 29.90 -20.11
CA ARG A 68 31.84 28.72 -19.46
C ARG A 68 31.56 27.41 -20.19
N ARG A 69 30.67 27.42 -21.19
CA ARG A 69 30.20 26.24 -21.92
C ARG A 69 31.32 25.31 -22.40
N ALA A 70 32.33 25.85 -23.09
CA ALA A 70 33.42 25.06 -23.65
C ALA A 70 34.30 24.43 -22.54
N GLN A 71 34.63 25.21 -21.51
CA GLN A 71 35.43 24.75 -20.37
C GLN A 71 34.76 23.60 -19.62
N ILE A 72 33.45 23.72 -19.36
CA ILE A 72 32.69 22.68 -18.65
C ILE A 72 32.52 21.44 -19.54
N ALA A 73 32.23 21.63 -20.83
CA ALA A 73 32.14 20.52 -21.77
C ALA A 73 33.47 19.73 -21.82
N GLU A 74 34.61 20.41 -21.92
CA GLU A 74 35.94 19.79 -21.90
C GLU A 74 36.22 19.05 -20.60
N ALA A 75 35.85 19.64 -19.45
CA ALA A 75 36.05 19.02 -18.14
C ALA A 75 35.25 17.72 -17.97
N LEU A 76 34.03 17.64 -18.52
CA LEU A 76 33.15 16.48 -18.43
C LEU A 76 33.41 15.43 -19.53
N GLN A 77 33.99 15.83 -20.67
CA GLN A 77 34.13 14.98 -21.85
C GLN A 77 34.98 13.73 -21.58
N GLY A 78 34.51 12.59 -22.08
CA GLY A 78 35.20 11.30 -21.93
C GLY A 78 35.14 10.67 -20.54
N ARG A 79 34.51 11.33 -19.56
CA ARG A 79 34.37 10.82 -18.18
C ARG A 79 33.06 10.07 -18.00
N THR A 80 33.05 9.11 -17.07
CA THR A 80 31.81 8.54 -16.53
C THR A 80 31.20 9.55 -15.57
N LEU A 81 29.96 9.95 -15.82
CA LEU A 81 29.19 10.86 -14.99
C LEU A 81 28.27 10.03 -14.09
N ILE A 82 28.17 10.40 -12.82
CA ILE A 82 27.26 9.81 -11.85
C ILE A 82 26.35 10.94 -11.40
N ALA A 83 25.05 10.77 -11.55
CA ALA A 83 24.07 11.79 -11.22
C ALA A 83 22.82 11.15 -10.63
N GLN A 84 21.95 11.97 -10.05
CA GLN A 84 20.55 11.61 -9.84
C GLN A 84 19.75 12.02 -11.08
N GLY A 85 18.89 11.15 -11.62
CA GLY A 85 18.13 11.44 -12.84
C GLY A 85 19.03 11.49 -14.08
N ALA A 86 19.60 10.33 -14.43
CA ALA A 86 20.62 10.26 -15.49
C ALA A 86 20.12 10.74 -16.87
N GLU A 87 18.84 10.50 -17.19
CA GLU A 87 18.24 10.92 -18.47
C GLU A 87 17.97 12.43 -18.51
N GLU A 88 17.49 13.01 -17.41
CA GLU A 88 17.30 14.46 -17.27
C GLU A 88 18.64 15.18 -17.43
N VAL A 89 19.67 14.73 -16.71
CA VAL A 89 21.02 15.29 -16.78
C VAL A 89 21.61 15.12 -18.18
N ARG A 90 21.40 13.97 -18.84
CA ARG A 90 21.83 13.77 -20.23
C ARG A 90 21.14 14.76 -21.18
N GLY A 91 19.84 14.94 -21.06
CA GLY A 91 19.06 15.90 -21.85
C GLY A 91 19.57 17.33 -21.68
N LEU A 92 19.85 17.73 -20.43
CA LEU A 92 20.45 19.03 -20.09
C LEU A 92 21.85 19.19 -20.72
N LEU A 93 22.72 18.18 -20.59
CA LEU A 93 24.07 18.23 -21.15
C LEU A 93 24.07 18.36 -22.69
N VAL A 94 23.16 17.65 -23.36
CA VAL A 94 22.97 17.71 -24.82
C VAL A 94 22.51 19.10 -25.25
N ARG A 95 21.52 19.66 -24.54
CA ARG A 95 20.90 20.96 -24.84
C ARG A 95 21.89 22.11 -24.62
N ASP A 96 22.50 22.15 -23.43
CA ASP A 96 23.16 23.36 -22.92
C ASP A 96 24.67 23.35 -23.15
N PHE A 97 25.29 22.18 -23.25
CA PHE A 97 26.75 22.05 -23.40
C PHE A 97 27.16 21.53 -24.77
N SER A 98 26.78 20.32 -25.15
CA SER A 98 27.17 19.77 -26.47
C SER A 98 26.33 18.56 -26.89
N PRO A 99 25.92 18.45 -28.16
CA PRO A 99 25.28 17.25 -28.71
C PRO A 99 26.09 15.96 -28.53
N SER A 100 27.42 16.05 -28.37
CA SER A 100 28.28 14.89 -28.12
C SER A 100 27.94 14.13 -26.83
N PHE A 101 27.28 14.78 -25.87
CA PHE A 101 26.84 14.15 -24.62
C PHE A 101 25.67 13.17 -24.80
N ALA A 102 25.05 13.11 -25.99
CA ALA A 102 24.01 12.11 -26.27
C ALA A 102 24.52 10.68 -26.05
N ARG A 103 25.83 10.45 -26.29
CA ARG A 103 26.51 9.16 -26.07
C ARG A 103 27.36 9.11 -24.80
N ALA A 104 27.27 10.11 -23.91
CA ALA A 104 28.04 10.11 -22.67
C ALA A 104 27.60 8.97 -21.75
N ARG A 105 28.53 8.44 -20.95
CA ARG A 105 28.19 7.43 -19.95
C ARG A 105 27.73 8.12 -18.68
N VAL A 106 26.42 8.27 -18.52
CA VAL A 106 25.77 8.76 -17.30
C VAL A 106 25.19 7.57 -16.56
N LEU A 107 25.57 7.42 -15.29
CA LEU A 107 25.08 6.40 -14.39
C LEU A 107 24.18 7.05 -13.35
N ASP A 108 23.05 6.42 -13.08
CA ASP A 108 22.11 6.90 -12.07
C ASP A 108 22.40 6.27 -10.73
N VAL A 109 22.69 7.07 -9.71
CA VAL A 109 22.98 6.55 -8.35
C VAL A 109 21.83 5.72 -7.80
N GLU A 110 20.59 6.00 -8.23
CA GLU A 110 19.40 5.25 -7.82
C GLU A 110 19.49 3.77 -8.25
N ASP A 111 20.18 3.45 -9.34
CA ASP A 111 20.40 2.06 -9.77
C ASP A 111 21.38 1.31 -8.85
N LEU A 112 22.38 1.98 -8.29
CA LEU A 112 23.26 1.38 -7.29
C LEU A 112 22.51 1.15 -5.99
N LEU A 113 21.72 2.14 -5.59
CA LEU A 113 20.85 2.02 -4.44
C LEU A 113 19.89 0.83 -4.68
N ALA A 114 19.36 0.64 -5.92
CA ALA A 114 18.41 -0.42 -6.36
C ALA A 114 18.81 -1.80 -5.86
N LEU A 115 20.12 -2.02 -5.91
CA LEU A 115 20.77 -3.27 -5.65
C LEU A 115 21.22 -3.41 -4.18
N THR A 116 21.58 -2.31 -3.54
CA THR A 116 22.24 -2.33 -2.22
C THR A 116 21.30 -2.06 -1.05
N HIS A 117 20.25 -1.28 -1.27
CA HIS A 117 19.29 -0.85 -0.25
C HIS A 117 17.82 -1.11 -0.65
N PRO A 118 17.44 -2.32 -1.12
CA PRO A 118 16.07 -2.63 -1.52
C PRO A 118 15.03 -2.70 -0.40
N ASP A 119 15.49 -2.55 0.84
CA ASP A 119 14.70 -2.42 2.05
C ASP A 119 14.38 -0.96 2.43
N ALA A 120 14.81 0.03 1.64
CA ALA A 120 14.51 1.44 1.90
C ALA A 120 13.01 1.74 1.75
N ARG A 121 12.46 2.54 2.68
CA ARG A 121 11.03 2.94 2.68
C ARG A 121 10.71 3.96 1.60
N ALA A 122 11.63 4.89 1.36
CA ALA A 122 11.63 5.84 0.27
C ALA A 122 12.95 5.72 -0.50
N TRP A 123 12.87 6.00 -1.80
CA TRP A 123 13.88 5.59 -2.79
C TRP A 123 14.40 6.76 -3.64
N ASP A 124 13.93 7.96 -3.35
CA ASP A 124 14.63 9.15 -3.80
C ASP A 124 15.97 9.26 -3.06
N ALA A 125 16.99 9.81 -3.73
CA ALA A 125 18.31 9.93 -3.13
C ALA A 125 18.30 10.77 -1.85
N ARG A 126 17.30 11.65 -1.64
CA ARG A 126 17.22 12.53 -0.46
C ARG A 126 16.90 11.76 0.81
N ALA A 127 15.89 10.89 0.78
CA ALA A 127 15.54 10.03 1.89
C ALA A 127 16.67 9.06 2.27
N LEU A 128 17.43 8.61 1.26
CA LEU A 128 18.57 7.71 1.45
C LEU A 128 19.84 8.44 1.95
N ILE A 129 20.03 9.72 1.62
CA ILE A 129 21.07 10.58 2.22
C ILE A 129 20.88 10.65 3.74
N GLY A 130 19.66 10.90 4.21
CA GLY A 130 19.35 10.89 5.64
C GLY A 130 19.70 9.57 6.32
N ARG A 131 19.42 8.45 5.65
CA ARG A 131 19.67 7.10 6.20
C ARG A 131 21.13 6.67 6.19
N LEU A 132 21.87 6.97 5.10
CA LEU A 132 23.26 6.56 4.94
C LEU A 132 24.24 7.52 5.61
N LEU A 133 23.92 8.81 5.62
CA LEU A 133 24.83 9.87 6.03
C LEU A 133 24.38 10.61 7.31
N GLY A 134 23.14 10.41 7.76
CA GLY A 134 22.60 11.06 8.97
C GLY A 134 22.43 12.58 8.83
N ARG A 135 22.20 13.07 7.61
CA ARG A 135 22.10 14.51 7.26
C ARG A 135 20.88 14.78 6.39
N ASP A 136 20.34 15.98 6.46
CA ASP A 136 19.27 16.42 5.54
C ASP A 136 19.81 16.57 4.11
N ALA A 137 18.94 16.31 3.13
CA ALA A 137 19.29 16.51 1.74
C ALA A 137 19.41 18.01 1.42
N PRO A 138 20.56 18.46 0.91
CA PRO A 138 20.80 19.87 0.62
C PRO A 138 20.09 20.30 -0.67
N ARG A 139 19.86 21.60 -0.79
CA ARG A 139 19.16 22.20 -1.95
C ARG A 139 20.11 22.93 -2.93
N ARG A 140 21.43 22.88 -2.69
CA ARG A 140 22.52 23.45 -3.53
C ARG A 140 23.20 22.35 -4.35
N ALA A 141 23.68 22.67 -5.56
CA ALA A 141 24.31 21.67 -6.43
C ALA A 141 25.63 21.12 -5.85
N MET A 142 26.46 21.96 -5.22
CA MET A 142 27.75 21.53 -4.67
C MET A 142 27.58 20.49 -3.55
N ASP A 143 26.65 20.73 -2.64
CA ASP A 143 26.37 19.81 -1.54
C ASP A 143 25.73 18.52 -2.08
N GLY A 144 24.89 18.60 -3.12
CA GLY A 144 24.34 17.45 -3.82
C GLY A 144 25.42 16.58 -4.49
N ALA A 145 26.35 17.19 -5.23
CA ALA A 145 27.46 16.48 -5.87
C ALA A 145 28.39 15.82 -4.83
N THR A 146 28.58 16.46 -3.67
CA THR A 146 29.34 15.90 -2.55
C THR A 146 28.61 14.73 -1.90
N ASN A 147 27.30 14.81 -1.71
CA ASN A 147 26.50 13.72 -1.15
C ASN A 147 26.46 12.49 -2.08
N LEU A 148 26.37 12.70 -3.40
CA LEU A 148 26.48 11.60 -4.37
C LEU A 148 27.81 10.87 -4.21
N LEU A 149 28.91 11.60 -3.97
CA LEU A 149 30.20 11.01 -3.65
C LEU A 149 30.14 10.25 -2.31
N ASP A 150 29.65 10.87 -1.24
CA ASP A 150 29.57 10.25 0.08
C ASP A 150 28.76 8.95 0.07
N ILE A 151 27.68 8.87 -0.72
CA ILE A 151 26.91 7.64 -0.95
C ILE A 151 27.80 6.56 -1.57
N LEU A 152 28.53 6.88 -2.66
CA LEU A 152 29.42 5.92 -3.33
C LEU A 152 30.52 5.43 -2.37
N LEU A 153 31.07 6.32 -1.55
CA LEU A 153 32.09 5.98 -0.56
C LEU A 153 31.52 5.10 0.54
N ALA A 154 30.33 5.40 1.06
CA ALA A 154 29.67 4.58 2.07
C ALA A 154 29.40 3.16 1.55
N VAL A 155 28.91 3.03 0.31
CA VAL A 155 28.69 1.73 -0.34
C VAL A 155 30.01 0.97 -0.55
N ALA A 156 31.06 1.64 -1.06
CA ALA A 156 32.36 1.01 -1.28
C ALA A 156 33.04 0.60 0.04
N ALA A 157 32.90 1.40 1.10
CA ALA A 157 33.41 1.11 2.43
C ALA A 157 32.70 -0.11 3.05
N GLY A 158 31.37 -0.14 3.02
CA GLY A 158 30.59 -1.27 3.51
C GLY A 158 30.82 -2.55 2.69
N SER A 159 31.03 -2.40 1.36
CA SER A 159 31.46 -3.50 0.49
C SER A 159 32.80 -4.08 0.96
N SER A 160 33.79 -3.23 1.22
CA SER A 160 35.12 -3.64 1.71
C SER A 160 35.08 -4.19 3.13
N ALA A 161 34.13 -3.76 3.95
CA ALA A 161 33.88 -4.29 5.30
C ALA A 161 33.21 -5.68 5.28
N GLY A 162 32.76 -6.14 4.11
CA GLY A 162 32.13 -7.45 3.94
C GLY A 162 30.68 -7.51 4.40
N GLU A 163 29.95 -6.40 4.40
CA GLU A 163 28.53 -6.45 4.75
C GLU A 163 27.73 -7.28 3.71
N VAL A 164 26.88 -8.16 4.23
CA VAL A 164 26.12 -9.14 3.44
C VAL A 164 25.30 -8.50 2.31
N ARG A 165 24.75 -7.29 2.51
CA ARG A 165 23.95 -6.58 1.50
C ARG A 165 24.74 -6.29 0.21
N TYR A 166 26.01 -5.90 0.33
CA TYR A 166 26.83 -5.53 -0.81
C TYR A 166 27.37 -6.76 -1.54
N SER A 167 27.61 -7.86 -0.81
CA SER A 167 27.90 -9.16 -1.42
C SER A 167 26.70 -9.68 -2.22
N ASN A 168 25.48 -9.56 -1.68
CA ASN A 168 24.25 -9.91 -2.40
C ASN A 168 24.08 -9.08 -3.68
N ALA A 169 24.30 -7.76 -3.60
CA ALA A 169 24.23 -6.84 -4.74
C ALA A 169 25.27 -7.19 -5.82
N ARG A 170 26.52 -7.44 -5.42
CA ARG A 170 27.61 -7.85 -6.33
C ARG A 170 27.24 -9.12 -7.09
N ARG A 171 26.83 -10.16 -6.36
CA ARG A 171 26.46 -11.46 -6.94
C ARG A 171 25.25 -11.36 -7.88
N ALA A 172 24.27 -10.53 -7.54
CA ALA A 172 23.12 -10.25 -8.42
C ALA A 172 23.57 -9.69 -9.77
N LEU A 173 24.47 -8.70 -9.74
CA LEU A 173 25.05 -8.12 -10.96
C LEU A 173 25.91 -9.14 -11.73
N GLU A 174 26.82 -9.86 -11.09
CA GLU A 174 27.68 -10.84 -11.79
C GLU A 174 26.88 -11.90 -12.54
N ARG A 175 25.71 -12.31 -12.00
CA ARG A 175 24.85 -13.32 -12.63
C ARG A 175 23.93 -12.76 -13.69
N GLN A 176 23.28 -11.63 -13.42
CA GLN A 176 22.18 -11.12 -14.27
C GLN A 176 22.62 -9.98 -15.20
N PHE A 177 23.62 -9.20 -14.79
CA PHE A 177 24.13 -8.05 -15.54
C PHE A 177 25.66 -7.88 -15.39
N PRO A 178 26.47 -8.83 -15.90
CA PRO A 178 27.92 -8.87 -15.67
C PRO A 178 28.67 -7.68 -16.30
N THR A 179 28.05 -6.95 -17.22
CA THR A 179 28.61 -5.75 -17.85
C THR A 179 28.28 -4.47 -17.09
N SER A 180 27.59 -4.56 -15.95
CA SER A 180 27.20 -3.41 -15.14
C SER A 180 28.41 -2.61 -14.64
N PRO A 181 28.41 -1.26 -14.79
CA PRO A 181 29.45 -0.41 -14.22
C PRO A 181 29.57 -0.52 -12.69
N TRP A 182 28.46 -0.82 -12.02
CA TRP A 182 28.35 -0.81 -10.56
C TRP A 182 29.17 -1.90 -9.88
N LEU A 183 29.57 -2.95 -10.61
CA LEU A 183 30.49 -3.98 -10.12
C LEU A 183 31.82 -3.40 -9.61
N LYS A 184 32.28 -2.28 -10.18
CA LYS A 184 33.51 -1.62 -9.72
C LYS A 184 33.39 -1.07 -8.30
N VAL A 185 32.20 -0.60 -7.91
CA VAL A 185 31.93 -0.06 -6.57
C VAL A 185 31.82 -1.17 -5.53
N LEU A 186 31.36 -2.36 -5.96
CA LEU A 186 31.10 -3.51 -5.10
C LEU A 186 32.24 -4.54 -5.09
N ALA A 187 33.39 -4.21 -5.70
CA ALA A 187 34.49 -5.15 -5.90
C ALA A 187 35.15 -5.64 -4.59
N GLY A 188 35.00 -4.89 -3.49
CA GLY A 188 35.52 -5.24 -2.16
C GLY A 188 34.71 -6.32 -1.43
N SER A 189 33.49 -6.61 -1.88
CA SER A 189 32.59 -7.55 -1.20
C SER A 189 33.07 -8.99 -1.36
N PRO A 190 33.13 -9.80 -0.29
CA PRO A 190 33.47 -11.22 -0.37
C PRO A 190 32.39 -12.02 -1.10
N GLU A 191 32.78 -13.14 -1.70
CA GLU A 191 31.83 -14.14 -2.22
C GLU A 191 31.08 -14.79 -1.05
N LEU A 192 29.76 -14.91 -1.17
CA LEU A 192 28.90 -15.56 -0.18
C LEU A 192 28.46 -16.94 -0.68
N ASP A 193 28.58 -17.94 0.19
CA ASP A 193 27.97 -19.25 0.01
C ASP A 193 26.44 -19.16 0.02
N ASP A 194 25.77 -20.02 -0.75
CA ASP A 194 24.32 -19.98 -0.96
C ASP A 194 23.48 -20.20 0.33
N ASP A 195 24.10 -20.75 1.37
CA ASP A 195 23.44 -21.19 2.61
C ASP A 195 23.59 -20.23 3.81
N ALA A 196 24.30 -19.11 3.67
CA ALA A 196 24.58 -18.18 4.78
C ALA A 196 23.40 -17.22 5.09
N ARG A 197 22.20 -17.77 5.30
CA ARG A 197 21.00 -17.01 5.70
C ARG A 197 20.60 -17.28 7.16
N GLU A 198 21.02 -16.41 8.06
CA GLU A 198 20.30 -16.22 9.31
C GLU A 198 19.08 -15.33 9.05
N ILE A 199 17.89 -15.94 9.06
CA ILE A 199 16.64 -15.19 8.99
C ILE A 199 16.18 -14.95 10.42
N GLY A 200 16.26 -13.70 10.88
CA GLY A 200 15.62 -13.27 12.12
C GLY A 200 14.13 -13.61 12.08
N GLN A 201 13.69 -14.51 12.95
CA GLN A 201 12.32 -15.01 12.98
C GLN A 201 11.37 -14.10 13.77
N PHE A 202 11.91 -13.41 14.77
CA PHE A 202 11.18 -12.55 15.70
C PHE A 202 11.66 -11.11 15.61
N VAL A 203 10.84 -10.19 16.11
CA VAL A 203 11.19 -8.77 16.26
C VAL A 203 12.40 -8.63 17.19
N ALA A 204 13.36 -7.79 16.80
CA ALA A 204 14.51 -7.46 17.64
C ALA A 204 14.11 -6.41 18.69
N VAL A 205 13.67 -6.85 19.86
CA VAL A 205 13.24 -5.96 20.95
C VAL A 205 14.41 -5.17 21.54
N GLY A 206 15.61 -5.75 21.60
CA GLY A 206 16.76 -5.15 22.26
C GLY A 206 16.70 -5.28 23.79
N GLN A 207 17.79 -4.91 24.46
CA GLN A 207 17.88 -4.97 25.92
C GLN A 207 17.03 -3.88 26.57
N SER A 208 16.54 -4.14 27.79
CA SER A 208 15.86 -3.15 28.64
C SER A 208 16.45 -3.16 30.04
N SER A 209 16.53 -1.97 30.65
CA SER A 209 16.87 -1.77 32.06
C SER A 209 15.64 -1.65 32.96
N GLU A 210 14.45 -1.62 32.38
CA GLU A 210 13.20 -1.48 33.13
C GLU A 210 12.81 -2.79 33.83
N GLU A 211 12.24 -2.69 35.02
CA GLU A 211 11.67 -3.86 35.70
C GLU A 211 10.40 -4.37 34.96
N PRO A 212 10.23 -5.70 34.84
CA PRO A 212 9.05 -6.30 34.24
C PRO A 212 7.76 -5.87 34.94
N VAL A 213 6.81 -5.36 34.17
CA VAL A 213 5.51 -4.88 34.67
C VAL A 213 4.52 -6.05 34.73
N PRO A 214 3.96 -6.42 35.90
CA PRO A 214 3.03 -7.54 35.99
C PRO A 214 1.74 -7.29 35.20
N ASN A 215 1.04 -8.36 34.84
CA ASN A 215 -0.31 -8.33 34.26
C ASN A 215 -1.35 -7.89 35.31
N ASP A 216 -1.25 -6.61 35.70
CA ASP A 216 -2.12 -5.94 36.65
C ASP A 216 -2.47 -4.55 36.12
N ALA A 217 -3.76 -4.25 36.04
CA ALA A 217 -4.25 -3.03 35.41
C ALA A 217 -3.69 -1.76 36.08
N ASP A 218 -3.52 -1.74 37.39
CA ASP A 218 -2.99 -0.59 38.11
C ASP A 218 -1.47 -0.45 37.96
N ALA A 219 -0.73 -1.56 37.91
CA ALA A 219 0.69 -1.56 37.60
C ALA A 219 0.97 -1.01 36.19
N ILE A 220 0.20 -1.47 35.20
CA ILE A 220 0.31 -1.00 33.82
C ILE A 220 -0.08 0.48 33.73
N ALA A 221 -1.18 0.90 34.40
CA ALA A 221 -1.60 2.30 34.44
C ALA A 221 -0.53 3.21 35.03
N ARG A 222 0.15 2.80 36.12
CA ARG A 222 1.27 3.56 36.71
C ARG A 222 2.41 3.79 35.73
N VAL A 223 2.71 2.80 34.88
CA VAL A 223 3.79 2.91 33.87
C VAL A 223 3.39 3.81 32.71
N LEU A 224 2.14 3.78 32.27
CA LEU A 224 1.61 4.73 31.29
C LEU A 224 1.47 6.16 31.86
N ALA A 225 1.32 6.29 33.18
CA ALA A 225 1.32 7.57 33.87
C ALA A 225 2.74 8.12 34.17
N ASP A 226 3.80 7.36 33.88
CA ASP A 226 5.19 7.77 34.09
C ASP A 226 5.75 8.42 32.81
N ALA A 227 5.73 9.75 32.78
CA ALA A 227 6.21 10.53 31.66
C ALA A 227 7.71 10.30 31.36
N GLU A 228 8.54 10.11 32.39
CA GLU A 228 9.98 9.91 32.23
C GLU A 228 10.29 8.54 31.65
N ARG A 229 9.64 7.48 32.16
CA ARG A 229 9.75 6.12 31.59
C ARG A 229 9.25 6.08 30.16
N GLY A 230 8.10 6.69 29.87
CA GLY A 230 7.59 6.75 28.49
C GLY A 230 8.52 7.51 27.55
N ALA A 231 9.06 8.67 27.96
CA ALA A 231 9.96 9.49 27.13
C ALA A 231 11.28 8.80 26.78
N ARG A 232 11.78 7.87 27.62
CA ARG A 232 12.97 7.06 27.33
C ARG A 232 12.79 6.09 26.16
N HIS A 233 11.55 5.70 25.85
CA HIS A 233 11.25 4.72 24.80
C HIS A 233 10.46 5.30 23.62
N PHE A 234 9.70 6.37 23.86
CA PHE A 234 8.90 7.07 22.87
C PHE A 234 9.26 8.56 22.89
N PRO A 235 10.00 9.06 21.89
CA PRO A 235 10.28 10.49 21.78
C PRO A 235 8.99 11.32 21.75
N GLY A 236 8.90 12.36 22.59
CA GLY A 236 7.69 13.18 22.70
C GLY A 236 6.52 12.51 23.43
N TYR A 237 6.77 11.46 24.23
CA TYR A 237 5.75 10.81 25.03
C TYR A 237 5.02 11.80 25.95
N ARG A 238 3.69 11.65 26.02
CA ARG A 238 2.82 12.39 26.94
C ARG A 238 1.83 11.44 27.58
N VAL A 239 1.63 11.64 28.87
CA VAL A 239 0.63 10.92 29.66
C VAL A 239 -0.76 11.36 29.22
N ARG A 240 -1.66 10.40 29.02
CA ARG A 240 -3.06 10.62 28.61
C ARG A 240 -3.97 9.68 29.39
N ASP A 241 -4.98 10.22 30.05
CA ASP A 241 -5.94 9.42 30.82
C ASP A 241 -6.77 8.52 29.90
N GLU A 242 -7.08 8.99 28.69
CA GLU A 242 -7.79 8.25 27.65
C GLU A 242 -6.99 7.03 27.18
N GLN A 243 -5.65 7.11 27.18
CA GLN A 243 -4.78 5.97 26.87
C GLN A 243 -4.88 4.89 27.95
N ILE A 244 -4.94 5.30 29.21
CA ILE A 244 -5.08 4.41 30.38
C ILE A 244 -6.47 3.78 30.39
N GLU A 245 -7.52 4.53 30.03
CA GLU A 245 -8.88 4.02 29.90
C GLU A 245 -8.96 2.93 28.82
N LEU A 246 -8.42 3.17 27.61
CA LEU A 246 -8.33 2.16 26.56
C LEU A 246 -7.57 0.91 27.04
N MET A 247 -6.41 1.11 27.67
CA MET A 247 -5.59 0.01 28.19
C MET A 247 -6.38 -0.86 29.18
N ARG A 248 -7.14 -0.24 30.10
CA ARG A 248 -7.98 -0.98 31.06
C ARG A 248 -9.06 -1.81 30.36
N GLY A 249 -9.67 -1.28 29.30
CA GLY A 249 -10.62 -2.02 28.46
C GLY A 249 -9.98 -3.26 27.82
N PHE A 250 -8.82 -3.10 27.18
CA PHE A 250 -8.08 -4.24 26.60
C PHE A 250 -7.65 -5.26 27.67
N HIS A 251 -7.14 -4.79 28.81
CA HIS A 251 -6.73 -5.65 29.91
C HIS A 251 -7.92 -6.48 30.43
N ALA A 252 -9.09 -5.87 30.62
CA ALA A 252 -10.30 -6.58 31.04
C ALA A 252 -10.74 -7.62 30.00
N SER A 253 -10.77 -7.26 28.71
CA SER A 253 -11.16 -8.17 27.63
C SER A 253 -10.21 -9.37 27.51
N LEU A 254 -8.90 -9.16 27.63
CA LEU A 254 -7.91 -10.24 27.55
C LEU A 254 -8.00 -11.20 28.75
N ASN A 255 -8.15 -10.66 29.96
CA ASN A 255 -8.13 -11.46 31.19
C ASN A 255 -9.47 -12.12 31.55
N HIS A 256 -10.60 -11.51 31.17
CA HIS A 256 -11.94 -12.01 31.50
C HIS A 256 -12.72 -12.55 30.29
N GLY A 257 -12.14 -12.46 29.08
CA GLY A 257 -12.80 -12.81 27.84
C GLY A 257 -13.83 -11.77 27.38
N GLY A 258 -14.60 -12.12 26.36
CA GLY A 258 -15.71 -11.29 25.86
C GLY A 258 -15.42 -10.54 24.56
N ARG A 259 -16.37 -9.68 24.17
CA ARG A 259 -16.33 -8.94 22.91
C ARG A 259 -16.39 -7.45 23.21
N LEU A 260 -15.37 -6.70 22.81
CA LEU A 260 -15.21 -5.29 23.12
C LEU A 260 -14.96 -4.46 21.84
N LEU A 261 -15.75 -3.42 21.66
CA LEU A 261 -15.58 -2.44 20.59
C LEU A 261 -15.08 -1.13 21.19
N LEU A 262 -13.92 -0.67 20.75
CA LEU A 262 -13.29 0.54 21.26
C LEU A 262 -13.14 1.59 20.16
N GLU A 263 -13.41 2.84 20.50
CA GLU A 263 -12.95 3.98 19.72
C GLU A 263 -11.96 4.78 20.54
N GLY A 264 -10.76 4.95 20.00
CA GLY A 264 -9.76 5.84 20.55
C GLY A 264 -9.48 6.93 19.54
N GLY A 265 -9.83 8.17 19.85
CA GLY A 265 -9.60 9.32 18.97
C GLY A 265 -8.15 9.41 18.47
N THR A 266 -7.92 10.16 17.38
CA THR A 266 -6.56 10.42 16.88
C THR A 266 -5.71 11.03 18.00
N GLY A 267 -4.46 10.58 18.12
CA GLY A 267 -3.53 11.07 19.15
C GLY A 267 -3.59 10.38 20.52
N VAL A 268 -4.63 9.59 20.84
CA VAL A 268 -4.75 8.90 22.14
C VAL A 268 -3.60 7.91 22.39
N GLY A 269 -3.01 7.35 21.34
CA GLY A 269 -1.99 6.31 21.45
C GLY A 269 -2.58 4.91 21.63
N LYS A 270 -3.57 4.58 20.79
CA LYS A 270 -4.26 3.27 20.71
C LYS A 270 -3.29 2.08 20.71
N SER A 271 -2.23 2.16 19.91
CA SER A 271 -1.26 1.07 19.77
C SER A 271 -0.53 0.78 21.06
N LEU A 272 -0.05 1.81 21.76
CA LEU A 272 0.58 1.61 23.05
C LEU A 272 -0.42 1.11 24.10
N ALA A 273 -1.67 1.57 24.08
CA ALA A 273 -2.69 1.11 25.02
C ALA A 273 -2.94 -0.41 24.93
N TYR A 274 -3.16 -0.94 23.72
CA TYR A 274 -3.35 -2.39 23.57
C TYR A 274 -2.06 -3.18 23.79
N LEU A 275 -0.88 -2.65 23.43
CA LEU A 275 0.40 -3.33 23.68
C LEU A 275 0.71 -3.40 25.17
N ALA A 276 0.40 -2.34 25.92
CA ALA A 276 0.58 -2.28 27.37
C ALA A 276 -0.28 -3.30 28.12
N ALA A 277 -1.49 -3.60 27.62
CA ALA A 277 -2.31 -4.69 28.13
C ALA A 277 -1.82 -6.07 27.64
N THR A 278 -1.47 -6.19 26.36
CA THR A 278 -1.18 -7.48 25.72
C THR A 278 0.15 -8.08 26.16
N ILE A 279 1.21 -7.27 26.29
CA ILE A 279 2.56 -7.78 26.52
C ILE A 279 2.66 -8.49 27.89
N PRO A 280 2.25 -7.88 29.02
CA PRO A 280 2.25 -8.56 30.31
C PRO A 280 1.39 -9.84 30.30
N PHE A 281 0.21 -9.77 29.67
CA PHE A 281 -0.71 -10.90 29.53
C PHE A 281 -0.09 -12.10 28.78
N VAL A 282 0.54 -11.87 27.62
CA VAL A 282 1.18 -12.98 26.87
C VAL A 282 2.38 -13.55 27.60
N MET A 283 3.11 -12.72 28.35
CA MET A 283 4.29 -13.15 29.09
C MET A 283 3.91 -13.99 30.32
N GLU A 284 2.85 -13.62 31.04
CA GLU A 284 2.28 -14.43 32.12
C GLU A 284 1.75 -15.78 31.61
N ARG A 285 1.01 -15.78 30.50
CA ARG A 285 0.52 -17.01 29.85
C ARG A 285 1.66 -17.93 29.42
N ALA A 286 2.68 -17.36 28.78
CA ALA A 286 3.86 -18.11 28.37
C ALA A 286 4.61 -18.70 29.58
N GLY A 287 4.74 -17.95 30.68
CA GLY A 287 5.31 -18.42 31.95
C GLY A 287 4.52 -19.57 32.58
N SER A 288 3.20 -19.60 32.34
CA SER A 288 2.28 -20.66 32.77
C SER A 288 2.24 -21.86 31.81
N GLY A 289 3.03 -21.84 30.73
CA GLY A 289 3.15 -22.94 29.77
C GLY A 289 2.19 -22.89 28.57
N ALA A 290 1.38 -21.83 28.43
CA ALA A 290 0.53 -21.65 27.26
C ALA A 290 1.38 -21.48 25.99
N ARG A 291 0.88 -22.02 24.88
CA ARG A 291 1.58 -22.01 23.58
C ARG A 291 0.85 -21.23 22.49
N ASP A 292 -0.44 -20.97 22.67
CA ASP A 292 -1.25 -20.25 21.70
C ASP A 292 -0.91 -18.75 21.75
N PRO A 293 -0.59 -18.12 20.61
CA PRO A 293 -0.26 -16.71 20.56
C PRO A 293 -1.51 -15.83 20.72
N VAL A 294 -1.31 -14.61 21.19
CA VAL A 294 -2.28 -13.53 20.94
C VAL A 294 -2.06 -13.00 19.53
N VAL A 295 -3.15 -12.74 18.81
CA VAL A 295 -3.10 -12.19 17.45
C VAL A 295 -3.51 -10.72 17.46
N ILE A 296 -2.62 -9.86 16.98
CA ILE A 296 -2.95 -8.48 16.63
C ILE A 296 -3.12 -8.39 15.12
N SER A 297 -4.22 -7.83 14.67
CA SER A 297 -4.52 -7.67 13.25
C SER A 297 -4.67 -6.21 12.89
N THR A 298 -4.13 -5.79 11.74
CA THR A 298 -4.27 -4.42 11.21
C THR A 298 -4.53 -4.47 9.70
N ARG A 299 -5.05 -3.40 9.12
CA ARG A 299 -5.45 -3.39 7.70
C ARG A 299 -4.28 -3.48 6.73
N THR A 300 -3.29 -2.60 6.85
CA THR A 300 -2.24 -2.45 5.83
C THR A 300 -0.91 -3.04 6.25
N LYS A 301 -0.11 -3.50 5.26
CA LYS A 301 1.25 -3.99 5.51
C LYS A 301 2.17 -2.92 6.11
N LEU A 302 1.98 -1.66 5.72
CA LEU A 302 2.76 -0.53 6.25
C LEU A 302 2.51 -0.33 7.75
N LEU A 303 1.26 -0.43 8.19
CA LEU A 303 0.91 -0.37 9.61
C LEU A 303 1.47 -1.57 10.38
N GLN A 304 1.49 -2.77 9.79
CA GLN A 304 2.14 -3.94 10.41
C GLN A 304 3.62 -3.69 10.66
N ASP A 305 4.34 -3.23 9.63
CA ASP A 305 5.78 -3.02 9.71
C ASP A 305 6.12 -1.92 10.73
N GLN A 306 5.30 -0.86 10.80
CA GLN A 306 5.39 0.20 11.82
C GLN A 306 5.15 -0.35 13.24
N LEU A 307 4.09 -1.15 13.44
CA LEU A 307 3.76 -1.77 14.71
C LEU A 307 4.88 -2.70 15.20
N LEU A 308 5.51 -3.46 14.31
CA LEU A 308 6.55 -4.42 14.66
C LEU A 308 7.89 -3.78 14.98
N GLU A 309 8.41 -2.93 14.08
CA GLU A 309 9.78 -2.44 14.17
C GLU A 309 9.95 -1.35 15.22
N LYS A 310 8.89 -0.57 15.48
CA LYS A 310 8.93 0.56 16.40
C LYS A 310 8.09 0.29 17.64
N ASP A 311 6.79 0.09 17.48
CA ASP A 311 5.86 0.19 18.60
C ASP A 311 5.96 -1.02 19.55
N ILE A 312 5.95 -2.25 19.02
CA ILE A 312 6.11 -3.49 19.82
C ILE A 312 7.47 -3.52 20.51
N ALA A 313 8.55 -3.23 19.78
CA ALA A 313 9.89 -3.24 20.35
C ALA A 313 10.05 -2.18 21.45
N ALA A 314 9.54 -0.97 21.23
CA ALA A 314 9.57 0.11 22.22
C ALA A 314 8.68 -0.20 23.43
N ALA A 315 7.45 -0.69 23.21
CA ALA A 315 6.53 -1.06 24.29
C ALA A 315 7.07 -2.23 25.13
N ALA A 316 7.64 -3.26 24.49
CA ALA A 316 8.24 -4.38 25.19
C ALA A 316 9.42 -3.95 26.06
N ARG A 317 10.30 -3.06 25.57
CA ARG A 317 11.36 -2.46 26.41
C ARG A 317 10.78 -1.63 27.55
N MET A 318 9.81 -0.76 27.25
CA MET A 318 9.14 0.08 28.24
C MET A 318 8.50 -0.74 29.36
N LEU A 319 7.95 -1.91 29.06
CA LEU A 319 7.30 -2.80 30.03
C LEU A 319 8.26 -3.82 30.67
N GLY A 320 9.55 -3.81 30.31
CA GLY A 320 10.58 -4.68 30.89
C GLY A 320 10.59 -6.12 30.36
N TYR A 321 10.18 -6.35 29.11
CA TYR A 321 10.08 -7.67 28.47
C TYR A 321 10.96 -7.82 27.20
N PRO A 322 12.30 -7.75 27.29
CA PRO A 322 13.21 -7.92 26.15
C PRO A 322 13.13 -9.31 25.48
N GLU A 323 12.60 -10.31 26.17
CA GLU A 323 12.44 -11.70 25.72
C GLU A 323 11.15 -11.95 24.91
N LEU A 324 10.32 -10.93 24.70
CA LEU A 324 9.07 -11.04 23.94
C LEU A 324 9.34 -11.59 22.53
N ARG A 325 8.72 -12.73 22.21
CA ARG A 325 8.77 -13.35 20.88
C ARG A 325 7.58 -12.90 20.04
N ALA A 326 7.65 -11.68 19.53
CA ALA A 326 6.69 -11.16 18.55
C ALA A 326 7.15 -11.47 17.12
N LEU A 327 6.22 -11.82 16.23
CA LEU A 327 6.51 -11.98 14.80
C LEU A 327 5.37 -11.49 13.92
N SER A 328 5.70 -11.19 12.67
CA SER A 328 4.72 -10.96 11.61
C SER A 328 4.66 -12.11 10.65
N ILE A 329 3.44 -12.43 10.20
CA ILE A 329 3.24 -13.32 9.08
C ILE A 329 2.31 -12.71 8.04
N LYS A 330 2.76 -12.80 6.79
CA LYS A 330 2.00 -12.38 5.61
C LYS A 330 1.61 -13.60 4.79
N GLY A 331 0.71 -13.43 3.81
CA GLY A 331 0.41 -14.51 2.86
C GLY A 331 1.67 -14.94 2.08
N ARG A 332 1.73 -16.20 1.65
CA ARG A 332 2.84 -16.79 0.88
C ARG A 332 3.27 -15.99 -0.36
N ALA A 333 2.34 -15.27 -1.00
CA ALA A 333 2.60 -14.39 -2.13
C ALA A 333 3.55 -13.23 -1.81
N ASN A 334 3.84 -12.99 -0.53
CA ASN A 334 4.75 -11.97 -0.07
C ASN A 334 6.18 -12.48 0.13
N TYR A 335 6.42 -13.79 0.06
CA TYR A 335 7.74 -14.37 0.30
C TYR A 335 8.26 -15.02 -0.97
N VAL A 336 9.54 -14.80 -1.25
CA VAL A 336 10.19 -15.42 -2.40
C VAL A 336 10.17 -16.94 -2.27
N CYS A 337 9.75 -17.62 -3.34
CA CYS A 337 9.84 -19.07 -3.46
C CYS A 337 11.15 -19.39 -4.19
N GLU A 338 12.08 -20.08 -3.52
CA GLU A 338 13.41 -20.31 -4.07
C GLU A 338 13.38 -21.03 -5.42
N GLN A 339 12.51 -22.03 -5.59
CA GLN A 339 12.35 -22.72 -6.87
C GLN A 339 11.93 -21.77 -7.99
N ARG A 340 10.82 -21.05 -7.75
CA ARG A 340 10.24 -20.11 -8.72
C ARG A 340 11.17 -18.95 -9.02
N LEU A 341 11.95 -18.50 -8.03
CA LEU A 341 12.99 -17.50 -8.23
C LEU A 341 14.03 -18.03 -9.21
N GLN A 342 14.56 -19.24 -9.02
CA GLN A 342 15.54 -19.81 -9.95
C GLN A 342 14.96 -19.98 -11.36
N ASP A 343 13.71 -20.47 -11.47
CA ASP A 343 13.03 -20.62 -12.77
C ASP A 343 12.85 -19.25 -13.47
N THR A 344 12.48 -18.22 -12.69
CA THR A 344 12.36 -16.84 -13.20
C THR A 344 13.71 -16.31 -13.65
N LEU A 345 14.76 -16.47 -12.83
CA LEU A 345 16.12 -15.98 -13.13
C LEU A 345 16.76 -16.71 -14.31
N ALA A 346 16.40 -17.97 -14.58
CA ALA A 346 16.87 -18.70 -15.75
C ALA A 346 16.44 -18.03 -17.07
N ALA A 347 15.25 -17.40 -17.09
CA ALA A 347 14.82 -16.59 -18.24
C ALA A 347 15.66 -15.31 -18.42
N GLY A 348 16.23 -14.78 -17.33
CA GLY A 348 17.13 -13.62 -17.36
C GLY A 348 18.48 -13.87 -18.06
N ALA A 349 18.82 -15.14 -18.33
CA ALA A 349 20.02 -15.53 -19.05
C ALA A 349 19.89 -15.43 -20.58
N ASP A 350 18.72 -15.07 -21.11
CA ASP A 350 18.51 -14.88 -22.55
C ASP A 350 19.47 -13.81 -23.10
N PRO A 351 20.34 -14.13 -24.08
CA PRO A 351 21.24 -13.16 -24.72
C PRO A 351 20.51 -11.97 -25.36
N GLY A 352 19.25 -12.13 -25.77
CA GLY A 352 18.43 -11.11 -26.43
C GLY A 352 17.87 -10.02 -25.50
N LEU A 353 17.97 -10.20 -24.18
CA LEU A 353 17.46 -9.22 -23.20
C LEU A 353 18.24 -7.90 -23.24
N LEU A 354 17.49 -6.80 -23.25
CA LEU A 354 18.04 -5.44 -23.14
C LEU A 354 18.70 -5.22 -21.78
N ALA A 355 19.63 -4.26 -21.71
CA ALA A 355 20.35 -3.95 -20.46
C ALA A 355 19.40 -3.49 -19.33
N GLU A 356 18.35 -2.74 -19.68
CA GLU A 356 17.31 -2.30 -18.75
C GLU A 356 16.58 -3.49 -18.13
N ASP A 357 16.20 -4.49 -18.95
CA ASP A 357 15.54 -5.70 -18.46
C ASP A 357 16.46 -6.50 -17.53
N ARG A 358 17.75 -6.65 -17.88
CA ARG A 358 18.76 -7.32 -17.04
C ARG A 358 18.92 -6.69 -15.67
N SER A 359 18.83 -5.36 -15.59
CA SER A 359 18.90 -4.65 -14.32
C SER A 359 17.72 -5.02 -13.40
N ALA A 360 16.51 -5.19 -13.94
CA ALA A 360 15.35 -5.63 -13.17
C ALA A 360 15.52 -7.04 -12.57
N TYR A 361 16.17 -7.96 -13.29
CA TYR A 361 16.53 -9.28 -12.75
C TYR A 361 17.55 -9.18 -11.60
N ALA A 362 18.56 -8.32 -11.73
CA ALA A 362 19.52 -8.09 -10.64
C ALA A 362 18.84 -7.48 -9.40
N VAL A 363 17.94 -6.51 -9.60
CA VAL A 363 17.15 -5.89 -8.53
C VAL A 363 16.21 -6.90 -7.87
N LEU A 364 15.59 -7.82 -8.63
CA LEU A 364 14.80 -8.91 -8.05
C LEU A 364 15.63 -9.75 -7.08
N VAL A 365 16.86 -10.13 -7.47
CA VAL A 365 17.78 -10.88 -6.59
C VAL A 365 18.11 -10.05 -5.35
N ALA A 366 18.44 -8.77 -5.51
CA ALA A 366 18.73 -7.88 -4.39
C ALA A 366 17.53 -7.79 -3.41
N CYS A 367 16.32 -7.56 -3.92
CA CYS A 367 15.09 -7.57 -3.13
C CYS A 367 14.89 -8.90 -2.41
N ALA A 368 15.03 -10.02 -3.14
CA ALA A 368 14.84 -11.35 -2.58
C ALA A 368 15.87 -11.68 -1.50
N ARG A 369 17.10 -11.16 -1.59
CA ARG A 369 18.25 -11.52 -0.73
C ARG A 369 18.48 -10.58 0.44
N THR A 370 18.28 -9.28 0.27
CA THR A 370 18.60 -8.24 1.25
C THR A 370 17.41 -7.87 2.15
N ARG A 371 16.18 -8.02 1.68
CA ARG A 371 14.98 -7.70 2.48
C ARG A 371 14.75 -8.71 3.60
N THR A 372 14.26 -8.22 4.74
CA THR A 372 14.02 -8.99 5.97
C THR A 372 13.16 -10.22 5.70
N GLY A 373 13.65 -11.40 6.09
CA GLY A 373 12.88 -12.65 6.00
C GLY A 373 12.46 -13.07 4.60
N GLY A 374 13.12 -12.58 3.54
CA GLY A 374 12.82 -12.94 2.15
C GLY A 374 11.49 -12.39 1.64
N GLU A 375 11.00 -11.31 2.25
CA GLU A 375 9.75 -10.67 1.86
C GLU A 375 9.92 -9.74 0.65
N VAL A 376 9.14 -10.00 -0.41
CA VAL A 376 9.12 -9.24 -1.68
C VAL A 376 7.74 -8.68 -2.02
N GLY A 377 6.72 -8.91 -1.17
CA GLY A 377 5.34 -8.49 -1.43
C GLY A 377 5.02 -7.02 -1.12
N SER A 378 6.01 -6.22 -0.74
CA SER A 378 5.88 -4.84 -0.25
C SER A 378 6.99 -3.94 -0.85
N LEU A 379 7.20 -4.05 -2.17
CA LEU A 379 8.17 -3.21 -2.86
C LEU A 379 7.65 -1.76 -2.98
N PRO A 380 8.51 -0.74 -2.78
CA PRO A 380 8.15 0.66 -2.93
C PRO A 380 7.66 1.00 -4.35
N ALA A 381 6.64 1.86 -4.47
CA ALA A 381 6.06 2.24 -5.75
C ALA A 381 7.07 2.95 -6.68
N SER A 382 7.99 3.74 -6.11
CA SER A 382 9.10 4.37 -6.83
C SER A 382 10.04 3.34 -7.47
N LEU A 383 10.37 2.26 -6.76
CA LEU A 383 11.18 1.16 -7.29
C LEU A 383 10.47 0.45 -8.46
N LEU A 384 9.16 0.18 -8.32
CA LEU A 384 8.35 -0.43 -9.38
C LEU A 384 8.20 0.48 -10.62
N ARG A 385 8.12 1.80 -10.41
CA ARG A 385 8.08 2.79 -11.49
C ARG A 385 9.39 2.81 -12.28
N ARG A 386 10.52 2.73 -11.56
CA ARG A 386 11.86 2.71 -12.16
C ARG A 386 12.14 1.41 -12.92
N TYR A 387 11.63 0.27 -12.41
CA TYR A 387 11.76 -1.04 -13.08
C TYR A 387 10.38 -1.64 -13.37
N PRO A 388 9.70 -1.25 -14.47
CA PRO A 388 8.35 -1.73 -14.78
C PRO A 388 8.20 -3.25 -14.85
N LEU A 389 9.25 -3.97 -15.29
CA LEU A 389 9.27 -5.43 -15.34
C LEU A 389 9.36 -6.09 -13.95
N LEU A 390 9.81 -5.37 -12.93
CA LEU A 390 10.08 -5.93 -11.60
C LEU A 390 8.82 -6.51 -10.95
N LEU A 391 7.66 -5.88 -11.14
CA LEU A 391 6.41 -6.37 -10.58
C LEU A 391 6.05 -7.77 -11.12
N ASP A 392 6.19 -7.96 -12.43
CA ASP A 392 5.93 -9.23 -13.08
C ASP A 392 6.95 -10.30 -12.68
N LEU A 393 8.23 -9.93 -12.58
CA LEU A 393 9.29 -10.80 -12.07
C LEU A 393 9.03 -11.25 -10.63
N VAL A 394 8.59 -10.35 -9.75
CA VAL A 394 8.20 -10.68 -8.38
C VAL A 394 7.03 -11.66 -8.38
N HIS A 395 5.97 -11.38 -9.15
CA HIS A 395 4.81 -12.28 -9.24
C HIS A 395 5.19 -13.68 -9.72
N ARG A 396 6.14 -13.81 -10.65
CA ARG A 396 6.66 -15.11 -11.11
C ARG A 396 7.50 -15.82 -10.04
N SER A 397 8.23 -15.07 -9.21
CA SER A 397 9.13 -15.60 -8.17
C SER A 397 8.47 -16.06 -6.87
N VAL A 398 7.16 -15.83 -6.69
CA VAL A 398 6.41 -16.17 -5.46
C VAL A 398 5.35 -17.23 -5.73
N ALA A 399 4.92 -17.94 -4.68
CA ALA A 399 3.67 -18.72 -4.75
C ALA A 399 2.50 -17.78 -4.47
N ARG A 400 1.67 -17.49 -5.47
CA ARG A 400 0.50 -16.59 -5.35
C ARG A 400 -0.68 -17.29 -4.69
N ARG A 401 -0.83 -18.60 -4.88
CA ARG A 401 -1.95 -19.41 -4.36
C ARG A 401 -1.48 -20.57 -3.49
N ALA A 402 -2.41 -21.14 -2.73
CA ALA A 402 -2.07 -22.18 -1.78
C ALA A 402 -1.58 -23.47 -2.44
N GLU A 403 -2.15 -23.78 -3.59
CA GLU A 403 -1.90 -25.00 -4.36
C GLU A 403 -0.55 -24.96 -5.07
N GLN A 404 0.00 -23.76 -5.30
CA GLN A 404 1.29 -23.50 -5.94
C GLN A 404 2.51 -23.81 -5.05
N CYS A 405 2.27 -24.15 -3.78
CA CYS A 405 3.32 -24.43 -2.80
C CYS A 405 3.09 -25.83 -2.20
N SER A 406 3.97 -26.77 -2.52
CA SER A 406 3.99 -28.11 -1.95
C SER A 406 4.63 -28.08 -0.55
N ARG A 407 3.83 -28.44 0.46
CA ARG A 407 4.28 -28.45 1.86
C ARG A 407 5.45 -29.42 2.10
N GLU A 408 5.40 -30.60 1.46
CA GLU A 408 6.38 -31.68 1.61
C GLU A 408 7.72 -31.37 0.92
N GLU A 409 7.71 -30.85 -0.30
CA GLU A 409 8.95 -30.47 -1.00
C GLU A 409 9.60 -29.24 -0.37
N CYS A 410 8.79 -28.30 0.13
CA CYS A 410 9.31 -27.13 0.85
C CYS A 410 9.89 -27.47 2.23
N ALA A 411 9.32 -28.44 2.95
CA ALA A 411 9.85 -28.88 4.25
C ALA A 411 11.26 -29.49 4.13
N LYS A 412 11.59 -30.08 2.97
CA LYS A 412 12.92 -30.61 2.66
C LYS A 412 13.94 -29.53 2.29
N ARG A 413 13.49 -28.32 1.92
CA ARG A 413 14.39 -27.21 1.51
C ARG A 413 14.75 -26.31 2.68
N ARG A 414 16.01 -26.34 3.08
CA ARG A 414 16.57 -25.55 4.20
C ARG A 414 16.39 -24.03 4.08
N ASN A 415 16.15 -23.49 2.87
CA ASN A 415 16.19 -22.05 2.61
C ASN A 415 14.84 -21.38 2.30
N CYS A 416 13.70 -22.06 2.47
CA CYS A 416 12.37 -21.46 2.24
C CYS A 416 12.03 -20.37 3.30
N PRO A 417 11.93 -19.07 2.94
CA PRO A 417 11.69 -18.01 3.92
C PRO A 417 10.30 -18.10 4.55
N PHE A 418 9.27 -18.39 3.74
CA PHE A 418 7.91 -18.61 4.22
C PHE A 418 7.84 -19.81 5.19
N GLY A 419 8.50 -20.92 4.85
CA GLY A 419 8.58 -22.10 5.70
C GLY A 419 9.21 -21.80 7.06
N LYS A 420 10.34 -21.07 7.09
CA LYS A 420 11.01 -20.63 8.32
C LYS A 420 10.11 -19.74 9.19
N ARG A 421 9.40 -18.78 8.59
CA ARG A 421 8.44 -17.90 9.30
C ARG A 421 7.26 -18.69 9.87
N ARG A 422 6.67 -19.58 9.08
CA ARG A 422 5.56 -20.45 9.52
C ARG A 422 5.98 -21.34 10.69
N SER A 423 7.14 -21.99 10.62
CA SER A 423 7.64 -22.82 11.73
C SER A 423 7.91 -22.03 13.01
N ALA A 424 8.20 -20.73 12.92
CA ALA A 424 8.39 -19.87 14.08
C ALA A 424 7.07 -19.50 14.79
N LEU A 425 5.92 -19.62 14.12
CA LEU A 425 4.59 -19.33 14.71
C LEU A 425 4.35 -20.10 16.00
N ALA A 426 4.71 -21.38 16.03
CA ALA A 426 4.50 -22.25 17.20
C ALA A 426 5.29 -21.82 18.45
N ARG A 427 6.21 -20.86 18.32
CA ARG A 427 7.03 -20.32 19.41
C ARG A 427 6.69 -18.85 19.72
N ALA A 428 5.80 -18.22 18.96
CA ALA A 428 5.45 -16.83 19.13
C ALA A 428 4.59 -16.62 20.37
N HIS A 429 4.84 -15.54 21.12
CA HIS A 429 3.90 -15.06 22.15
C HIS A 429 2.83 -14.17 21.51
N LEU A 430 3.24 -13.41 20.49
CA LEU A 430 2.45 -12.39 19.82
C LEU A 430 2.63 -12.52 18.31
N VAL A 431 1.53 -12.57 17.57
CA VAL A 431 1.54 -12.61 16.10
C VAL A 431 0.82 -11.40 15.53
N VAL A 432 1.48 -10.70 14.61
CA VAL A 432 0.89 -9.62 13.83
C VAL A 432 0.52 -10.11 12.42
N ALA A 433 -0.73 -9.95 12.02
CA ALA A 433 -1.26 -10.35 10.71
C ALA A 433 -2.15 -9.25 10.09
N ASN A 434 -2.53 -9.39 8.81
CA ASN A 434 -3.62 -8.57 8.26
C ASN A 434 -4.99 -9.18 8.57
N HIS A 435 -6.05 -8.38 8.45
CA HIS A 435 -7.42 -8.86 8.63
C HIS A 435 -7.79 -10.00 7.66
N ASP A 436 -7.28 -9.98 6.42
CA ASP A 436 -7.54 -11.07 5.46
C ASP A 436 -6.97 -12.41 5.94
N LEU A 437 -5.72 -12.45 6.42
CA LEU A 437 -5.11 -13.66 6.97
C LEU A 437 -5.73 -14.05 8.31
N LEU A 438 -6.18 -13.09 9.13
CA LEU A 438 -6.90 -13.35 10.37
C LEU A 438 -8.18 -14.16 10.11
N LEU A 439 -8.98 -13.73 9.13
CA LEU A 439 -10.26 -14.40 8.78
C LEU A 439 -10.07 -15.67 7.94
N ARG A 440 -8.93 -15.80 7.24
CA ARG A 440 -8.53 -17.00 6.48
C ARG A 440 -7.43 -17.77 7.19
N TRP A 441 -7.47 -17.85 8.52
CA TRP A 441 -6.39 -18.45 9.29
C TRP A 441 -6.16 -19.90 8.88
N PRO A 442 -4.95 -20.26 8.38
CA PRO A 442 -4.72 -21.61 7.88
C PRO A 442 -4.85 -22.66 9.00
N PRO A 443 -5.48 -23.83 8.75
CA PRO A 443 -5.60 -24.89 9.75
C PRO A 443 -4.27 -25.46 10.25
N ASP A 444 -3.17 -25.28 9.50
CA ASP A 444 -1.82 -25.71 9.89
C ASP A 444 -1.06 -24.68 10.73
N TYR A 445 -1.64 -23.52 11.00
CA TYR A 445 -1.07 -22.53 11.90
C TYR A 445 -1.49 -22.83 13.35
N PRO A 446 -0.76 -22.32 14.36
CA PRO A 446 -1.21 -22.43 15.75
C PRO A 446 -2.62 -21.88 15.93
N ARG A 447 -3.41 -22.50 16.79
CA ARG A 447 -4.70 -21.95 17.20
C ARG A 447 -4.47 -20.68 18.01
N PHE A 448 -5.48 -19.82 18.06
CA PHE A 448 -5.48 -18.62 18.88
C PHE A 448 -6.88 -18.40 19.43
N GLU A 449 -6.96 -17.85 20.64
CA GLU A 449 -8.22 -17.61 21.35
C GLU A 449 -8.43 -16.12 21.64
N HIS A 450 -7.40 -15.30 21.46
CA HIS A 450 -7.38 -13.88 21.80
C HIS A 450 -6.97 -13.03 20.59
N VAL A 451 -7.81 -12.05 20.25
CA VAL A 451 -7.61 -11.17 19.10
C VAL A 451 -7.79 -9.70 19.48
N ILE A 452 -6.88 -8.87 18.98
CA ILE A 452 -7.06 -7.41 18.89
C ILE A 452 -7.04 -7.01 17.41
N ALA A 453 -8.18 -6.52 16.90
CA ALA A 453 -8.34 -6.01 15.55
C ALA A 453 -8.21 -4.47 15.56
N ASP A 454 -7.01 -3.98 15.23
CA ASP A 454 -6.73 -2.58 15.00
C ASP A 454 -7.25 -2.13 13.63
N GLU A 455 -7.72 -0.90 13.50
CA GLU A 455 -8.55 -0.45 12.37
C GLU A 455 -9.79 -1.34 12.15
N GLY A 456 -10.43 -1.74 13.26
CA GLY A 456 -11.54 -2.68 13.27
C GLY A 456 -12.71 -2.31 12.34
N HIS A 457 -12.88 -1.02 12.00
CA HIS A 457 -13.89 -0.56 11.06
C HIS A 457 -13.78 -1.18 9.65
N GLU A 458 -12.61 -1.68 9.28
CA GLU A 458 -12.37 -2.36 8.00
C GLU A 458 -12.80 -3.85 8.02
N LEU A 459 -13.02 -4.44 9.20
CA LEU A 459 -13.20 -5.88 9.34
C LEU A 459 -14.46 -6.38 8.62
N ALA A 460 -15.54 -5.59 8.62
CA ALA A 460 -16.77 -5.89 7.89
C ALA A 460 -16.53 -5.99 6.37
N GLY A 461 -15.83 -5.01 5.80
CA GLY A 461 -15.45 -5.01 4.39
C GLY A 461 -14.49 -6.14 4.03
N VAL A 462 -13.56 -6.47 4.92
CA VAL A 462 -12.65 -7.63 4.74
C VAL A 462 -13.44 -8.94 4.77
N ALA A 463 -14.38 -9.11 5.68
CA ALA A 463 -15.22 -10.31 5.75
C ALA A 463 -16.03 -10.49 4.47
N ASP A 464 -16.59 -9.42 3.91
CA ASP A 464 -17.28 -9.43 2.61
C ASP A 464 -16.39 -9.96 1.47
N GLU A 465 -15.10 -9.61 1.47
CA GLU A 465 -14.13 -10.05 0.46
C GLU A 465 -13.64 -11.48 0.73
N VAL A 466 -13.42 -11.83 2.00
CA VAL A 466 -12.89 -13.11 2.42
C VAL A 466 -13.88 -14.24 2.17
N TYR A 467 -15.14 -14.03 2.51
CA TYR A 467 -16.18 -15.04 2.34
C TYR A 467 -16.85 -14.99 0.96
N ALA A 468 -16.43 -14.07 0.08
CA ALA A 468 -16.86 -14.05 -1.31
C ALA A 468 -16.31 -15.25 -2.11
N ARG A 469 -17.15 -15.76 -3.00
CA ARG A 469 -16.68 -16.63 -4.09
C ARG A 469 -16.17 -15.75 -5.23
N VAL A 470 -14.94 -15.99 -5.67
CA VAL A 470 -14.28 -15.16 -6.68
C VAL A 470 -13.88 -15.99 -7.90
N VAL A 471 -14.18 -15.50 -9.10
CA VAL A 471 -13.72 -16.06 -10.37
C VAL A 471 -12.90 -15.02 -11.11
N ARG A 472 -11.70 -15.42 -11.54
CA ARG A 472 -10.77 -14.59 -12.32
C ARG A 472 -10.30 -15.35 -13.56
N PRO A 473 -10.45 -14.80 -14.77
CA PRO A 473 -9.94 -15.42 -16.00
C PRO A 473 -8.45 -15.77 -15.93
N GLU A 474 -7.64 -14.92 -15.29
CA GLU A 474 -6.21 -15.17 -15.10
C GLU A 474 -5.93 -16.39 -14.20
N ASP A 475 -6.69 -16.57 -13.12
CA ASP A 475 -6.51 -17.71 -12.21
C ASP A 475 -6.91 -19.01 -12.91
N VAL A 476 -7.95 -18.97 -13.75
CA VAL A 476 -8.36 -20.11 -14.59
C VAL A 476 -7.25 -20.47 -15.57
N ARG A 477 -6.70 -19.51 -16.31
CA ARG A 477 -5.62 -19.76 -17.27
C ARG A 477 -4.37 -20.32 -16.57
N GLU A 478 -3.97 -19.73 -15.45
CA GLU A 478 -2.84 -20.21 -14.65
C GLU A 478 -3.04 -21.65 -14.19
N ARG A 479 -4.25 -22.04 -13.76
CA ARG A 479 -4.55 -23.43 -13.37
C ARG A 479 -4.43 -24.41 -14.53
N ILE A 480 -4.91 -24.04 -15.72
CA ILE A 480 -4.75 -24.86 -16.93
C ILE A 480 -3.27 -25.00 -17.28
N ASP A 481 -2.50 -23.91 -17.22
CA ASP A 481 -1.06 -23.92 -17.51
C ASP A 481 -0.26 -24.70 -16.46
N GLU A 482 -0.68 -24.70 -15.19
CA GLU A 482 -0.08 -25.54 -14.15
C GLU A 482 -0.32 -27.03 -14.39
N ILE A 483 -1.52 -27.42 -14.82
CA ILE A 483 -1.82 -28.83 -15.11
C ILE A 483 -1.07 -29.28 -16.37
N PHE A 484 -1.20 -28.52 -17.46
CA PHE A 484 -0.84 -28.96 -18.82
C PHE A 484 0.46 -28.33 -19.38
N GLY A 485 1.08 -27.41 -18.67
CA GLY A 485 2.22 -26.60 -19.15
C GLY A 485 1.77 -25.42 -20.00
N ALA A 486 2.56 -24.33 -20.01
CA ALA A 486 2.24 -23.12 -20.76
C ALA A 486 2.34 -23.35 -22.29
N PRO A 487 1.56 -22.63 -23.11
CA PRO A 487 1.70 -22.70 -24.57
C PRO A 487 3.07 -22.15 -25.00
N GLY A 488 3.86 -22.95 -25.70
CA GLY A 488 5.15 -22.54 -26.30
C GLY A 488 5.16 -22.77 -27.81
N GLU A 489 5.79 -21.85 -28.55
CA GLU A 489 6.12 -22.07 -29.96
C GLU A 489 7.23 -23.13 -30.07
N LEU A 490 7.05 -24.07 -30.99
CA LEU A 490 8.00 -25.14 -31.33
C LEU A 490 9.25 -24.64 -32.09
N LEU A 491 9.59 -23.36 -32.01
CA LEU A 491 10.72 -22.76 -32.73
C LEU A 491 11.91 -22.57 -31.78
N GLY A 492 12.85 -23.52 -31.81
CA GLY A 492 14.18 -23.33 -31.20
C GLY A 492 14.60 -24.29 -30.08
N GLY A 493 13.81 -25.33 -29.77
CA GLY A 493 14.29 -26.48 -28.99
C GLY A 493 14.52 -26.28 -27.48
N ARG A 494 14.00 -25.20 -26.88
CA ARG A 494 13.83 -25.09 -25.42
C ARG A 494 12.35 -24.86 -25.10
N GLU A 495 11.70 -25.93 -24.64
CA GLU A 495 10.27 -25.98 -24.34
C GLU A 495 9.90 -25.04 -23.17
N ALA A 496 8.79 -24.32 -23.32
CA ALA A 496 8.18 -23.53 -22.26
C ALA A 496 7.47 -24.44 -21.23
N GLY A 497 7.85 -24.33 -19.95
CA GLY A 497 7.07 -24.69 -18.75
C GLY A 497 6.67 -26.17 -18.53
N GLY A 498 7.23 -26.80 -17.49
CA GLY A 498 6.77 -28.10 -16.98
C GLY A 498 5.37 -28.00 -16.34
N GLY A 499 4.40 -28.74 -16.86
CA GLY A 499 3.09 -28.94 -16.23
C GLY A 499 3.12 -30.09 -15.20
N GLN A 500 2.09 -30.16 -14.36
CA GLN A 500 1.93 -31.18 -13.31
C GLN A 500 1.75 -32.59 -13.89
N LEU A 501 1.06 -32.71 -15.03
CA LEU A 501 0.92 -34.00 -15.71
C LEU A 501 2.24 -34.42 -16.39
N PRO A 502 2.57 -35.72 -16.44
CA PRO A 502 3.75 -36.18 -17.14
C PRO A 502 3.70 -35.82 -18.64
N ARG A 503 4.88 -35.73 -19.26
CA ARG A 503 5.02 -35.22 -20.64
C ARG A 503 4.15 -35.97 -21.65
N LYS A 504 4.03 -37.30 -21.51
CA LYS A 504 3.22 -38.14 -22.39
C LYS A 504 1.74 -37.71 -22.38
N GLN A 505 1.16 -37.55 -21.21
CA GLN A 505 -0.24 -37.12 -21.03
C GLN A 505 -0.46 -35.69 -21.52
N ARG A 506 0.51 -34.79 -21.29
CA ARG A 506 0.43 -33.40 -21.80
C ARG A 506 0.42 -33.35 -23.32
N LEU A 507 1.23 -34.18 -23.99
CA LEU A 507 1.26 -34.27 -25.45
C LEU A 507 -0.02 -34.90 -26.03
N GLU A 508 -0.58 -35.92 -25.37
CA GLU A 508 -1.87 -36.54 -25.73
C GLU A 508 -3.00 -35.51 -25.75
N ALA A 509 -3.04 -34.63 -24.74
CA ALA A 509 -4.10 -33.64 -24.56
C ALA A 509 -3.85 -32.28 -25.24
N ALA A 510 -2.68 -32.08 -25.87
CA ALA A 510 -2.22 -30.75 -26.28
C ALA A 510 -3.18 -30.02 -27.22
N GLN A 511 -3.74 -30.73 -28.22
CA GLN A 511 -4.69 -30.12 -29.17
C GLN A 511 -5.99 -29.69 -28.50
N GLU A 512 -6.57 -30.57 -27.68
CA GLU A 512 -7.84 -30.33 -26.98
C GLU A 512 -7.70 -29.19 -25.96
N VAL A 513 -6.63 -29.19 -25.17
CA VAL A 513 -6.37 -28.15 -24.17
C VAL A 513 -6.09 -26.80 -24.82
N ASN A 514 -5.34 -26.76 -25.93
CA ASN A 514 -5.09 -25.51 -26.65
C ASN A 514 -6.37 -24.94 -27.30
N GLU A 515 -7.27 -25.79 -27.77
CA GLU A 515 -8.59 -25.36 -28.23
C GLU A 515 -9.43 -24.79 -27.08
N ALA A 516 -9.44 -25.48 -25.93
CA ALA A 516 -10.13 -25.02 -24.73
C ALA A 516 -9.59 -23.66 -24.24
N ARG A 517 -8.27 -23.45 -24.24
CA ARG A 517 -7.63 -22.16 -23.90
C ARG A 517 -8.13 -21.02 -24.78
N ARG A 518 -8.11 -21.21 -26.11
CA ARG A 518 -8.57 -20.20 -27.07
C ARG A 518 -10.06 -19.92 -26.89
N SER A 519 -10.87 -20.97 -26.75
CA SER A 519 -12.32 -20.86 -26.55
C SER A 519 -12.67 -20.13 -25.25
N LEU A 520 -12.04 -20.48 -24.14
CA LEU A 520 -12.26 -19.83 -22.84
C LEU A 520 -11.85 -18.36 -22.85
N ALA A 521 -10.73 -18.02 -23.50
CA ALA A 521 -10.31 -16.63 -23.67
C ALA A 521 -11.37 -15.81 -24.43
N LEU A 522 -11.96 -16.38 -25.49
CA LEU A 522 -13.05 -15.76 -26.23
C LEU A 522 -14.33 -15.63 -25.40
N ASP A 523 -14.68 -16.66 -24.62
CA ASP A 523 -15.85 -16.62 -23.73
C ASP A 523 -15.72 -15.54 -22.67
N PHE A 524 -14.60 -15.49 -21.96
CA PHE A 524 -14.39 -14.49 -20.91
C PHE A 524 -14.42 -13.08 -21.47
N ALA A 525 -13.82 -12.86 -22.65
CA ALA A 525 -13.91 -11.57 -23.33
C ALA A 525 -15.35 -11.24 -23.77
N ALA A 526 -16.14 -12.24 -24.18
CA ALA A 526 -17.54 -12.06 -24.54
C ALA A 526 -18.43 -11.76 -23.33
N ILE A 527 -18.19 -12.42 -22.19
CA ILE A 527 -18.87 -12.13 -20.91
C ILE A 527 -18.59 -10.69 -20.51
N GLY A 528 -17.30 -10.29 -20.45
CA GLY A 528 -16.90 -8.93 -20.08
C GLY A 528 -17.51 -7.87 -20.99
N ARG A 529 -17.47 -8.06 -22.31
CA ARG A 529 -18.12 -7.16 -23.29
C ARG A 529 -19.64 -7.05 -23.10
N ALA A 530 -20.30 -8.15 -22.74
CA ALA A 530 -21.75 -8.16 -22.57
C ALA A 530 -22.21 -7.45 -21.29
N VAL A 531 -21.36 -7.36 -20.25
CA VAL A 531 -21.71 -6.68 -19.00
C VAL A 531 -21.27 -5.22 -18.95
N VAL A 532 -20.21 -4.83 -19.68
CA VAL A 532 -19.58 -3.51 -19.55
C VAL A 532 -20.45 -2.32 -19.94
N GLU A 533 -21.49 -2.51 -20.75
CA GLU A 533 -22.39 -1.43 -21.18
C GLU A 533 -23.04 -0.66 -20.01
N ARG A 534 -23.13 -1.29 -18.83
CA ARG A 534 -23.65 -0.69 -17.60
C ARG A 534 -22.59 -0.51 -16.51
N ALA A 535 -21.31 -0.56 -16.87
CA ALA A 535 -20.23 -0.36 -15.93
C ALA A 535 -20.22 1.08 -15.41
N SER A 536 -19.86 1.23 -14.13
CA SER A 536 -19.51 2.52 -13.56
C SER A 536 -18.25 3.09 -14.21
N ASP A 537 -17.93 4.35 -13.92
CA ASP A 537 -16.65 4.98 -14.33
C ASP A 537 -15.41 4.20 -13.86
N TYR A 538 -15.57 3.28 -12.89
CA TYR A 538 -14.51 2.43 -12.34
C TYR A 538 -14.44 1.04 -12.99
N GLY A 539 -15.30 0.72 -13.97
CA GLY A 539 -15.35 -0.61 -14.58
C GLY A 539 -16.04 -1.65 -13.71
N GLU A 540 -16.90 -1.22 -12.79
CA GLU A 540 -17.67 -2.09 -11.88
C GLU A 540 -19.11 -2.24 -12.37
N VAL A 541 -19.63 -3.47 -12.36
CA VAL A 541 -21.04 -3.80 -12.66
C VAL A 541 -21.56 -4.72 -11.58
N GLN A 542 -22.54 -4.25 -10.80
CA GLN A 542 -23.30 -5.15 -9.93
C GLN A 542 -24.50 -5.71 -10.70
N LEU A 543 -24.70 -7.03 -10.59
CA LEU A 543 -25.81 -7.71 -11.24
C LEU A 543 -27.12 -7.49 -10.46
N PRO A 544 -28.26 -7.34 -11.15
CA PRO A 544 -29.57 -7.21 -10.53
C PRO A 544 -30.07 -8.57 -10.00
N ALA A 545 -31.24 -8.61 -9.35
CA ALA A 545 -31.86 -9.83 -8.85
C ALA A 545 -32.16 -10.90 -9.93
N ASP A 546 -32.52 -10.47 -11.15
CA ASP A 546 -32.70 -11.35 -12.32
C ASP A 546 -31.67 -11.00 -13.42
N PRO A 547 -30.41 -11.47 -13.25
CA PRO A 547 -29.33 -11.11 -14.14
C PRO A 547 -29.45 -11.74 -15.53
N ALA A 548 -30.01 -12.95 -15.64
CA ALA A 548 -30.15 -13.66 -16.91
C ALA A 548 -31.10 -12.93 -17.87
N ARG A 549 -32.17 -12.32 -17.36
CA ARG A 549 -33.08 -11.51 -18.17
C ARG A 549 -32.41 -10.24 -18.70
N LEU A 550 -31.58 -9.60 -17.88
CA LEU A 550 -30.94 -8.34 -18.23
C LEU A 550 -29.69 -8.51 -19.11
N TYR A 551 -28.97 -9.62 -18.93
CA TYR A 551 -27.73 -9.96 -19.64
C TYR A 551 -27.80 -11.37 -20.26
N PRO A 552 -28.74 -11.65 -21.18
CA PRO A 552 -28.96 -13.00 -21.71
C PRO A 552 -27.75 -13.55 -22.48
N ASN A 553 -26.98 -12.67 -23.14
CA ASN A 553 -25.75 -13.08 -23.79
C ASN A 553 -24.65 -13.45 -22.79
N ALA A 554 -24.47 -12.67 -21.72
CA ALA A 554 -23.47 -12.97 -20.69
C ALA A 554 -23.81 -14.26 -19.94
N ALA A 555 -25.10 -14.48 -19.62
CA ALA A 555 -25.58 -15.72 -19.00
C ALA A 555 -25.30 -16.94 -19.89
N ARG A 556 -25.64 -16.87 -21.19
CA ARG A 556 -25.34 -17.93 -22.16
C ARG A 556 -23.84 -18.22 -22.26
N MET A 557 -23.01 -17.19 -22.36
CA MET A 557 -21.55 -17.37 -22.45
C MET A 557 -20.95 -17.92 -21.15
N SER A 558 -21.50 -17.53 -20.00
CA SER A 558 -21.08 -18.05 -18.69
C SER A 558 -21.38 -19.53 -18.54
N GLU A 559 -22.54 -20.01 -19.03
CA GLU A 559 -22.84 -21.44 -19.05
C GLU A 559 -21.89 -22.21 -19.98
N ILE A 560 -21.63 -21.69 -21.19
CA ILE A 560 -20.69 -22.32 -22.14
C ILE A 560 -19.28 -22.42 -21.53
N ALA A 561 -18.79 -21.33 -20.91
CA ALA A 561 -17.50 -21.32 -20.23
C ALA A 561 -17.48 -22.32 -19.07
N ALA A 562 -18.54 -22.38 -18.25
CA ALA A 562 -18.66 -23.32 -17.13
C ALA A 562 -18.55 -24.78 -17.60
N VAL A 563 -19.28 -25.16 -18.65
CA VAL A 563 -19.20 -26.52 -19.24
C VAL A 563 -17.79 -26.84 -19.74
N ARG A 564 -17.10 -25.87 -20.37
CA ARG A 564 -15.72 -26.06 -20.85
C ARG A 564 -14.74 -26.24 -19.69
N LEU A 565 -14.87 -25.46 -18.63
CA LEU A 565 -14.04 -25.61 -17.42
C LEU A 565 -14.20 -26.99 -16.79
N GLU A 566 -15.44 -27.48 -16.69
CA GLU A 566 -15.73 -28.84 -16.20
C GLU A 566 -15.17 -29.93 -17.12
N GLY A 567 -15.19 -29.70 -18.43
CA GLY A 567 -14.55 -30.57 -19.42
C GLY A 567 -13.04 -30.67 -19.20
N VAL A 568 -12.36 -29.52 -19.08
CA VAL A 568 -10.91 -29.47 -18.81
C VAL A 568 -10.56 -30.12 -17.46
N ALA A 569 -11.35 -29.87 -16.41
CA ALA A 569 -11.15 -30.47 -15.10
C ALA A 569 -11.25 -32.01 -15.15
N ARG A 570 -12.26 -32.54 -15.86
CA ARG A 570 -12.46 -33.97 -16.05
C ARG A 570 -11.31 -34.61 -16.83
N LEU A 571 -10.89 -33.98 -17.94
CA LEU A 571 -9.76 -34.44 -18.74
C LEU A 571 -8.47 -34.50 -17.92
N ALA A 572 -8.23 -33.50 -17.06
CA ALA A 572 -7.07 -33.48 -16.18
C ALA A 572 -7.03 -34.70 -15.25
N GLU A 573 -8.15 -35.02 -14.59
CA GLU A 573 -8.26 -36.18 -13.68
C GLU A 573 -8.20 -37.53 -14.41
N GLU A 574 -8.79 -37.63 -15.60
CA GLU A 574 -8.70 -38.82 -16.46
C GLU A 574 -7.28 -39.09 -16.93
N LEU A 575 -6.48 -38.05 -17.17
CA LEU A 575 -5.06 -38.18 -17.52
C LEU A 575 -4.20 -38.51 -16.29
N ASP A 576 -4.50 -37.89 -15.15
CA ASP A 576 -3.81 -38.10 -13.88
C ASP A 576 -3.98 -39.55 -13.38
N SER A 577 -5.20 -40.08 -13.44
CA SER A 577 -5.52 -41.46 -13.05
C SER A 577 -4.86 -42.53 -13.94
N ARG A 578 -4.51 -42.17 -15.18
CA ARG A 578 -3.81 -43.04 -16.15
C ARG A 578 -2.29 -42.78 -16.17
N ALA A 579 -1.78 -41.87 -15.35
CA ALA A 579 -0.37 -41.49 -15.35
C ALA A 579 0.49 -42.56 -14.66
N GLU A 580 1.43 -43.15 -15.42
CA GLU A 580 2.55 -43.88 -14.86
C GLU A 580 3.63 -42.88 -14.45
N TRP A 581 3.64 -42.50 -13.17
CA TRP A 581 4.63 -41.59 -12.62
C TRP A 581 5.99 -42.28 -12.53
N SER A 582 7.00 -41.74 -13.21
CA SER A 582 8.38 -42.22 -13.03
C SER A 582 8.93 -41.79 -11.65
N PHE A 583 9.94 -42.51 -11.14
CA PHE A 583 10.56 -42.23 -9.83
C PHE A 583 11.21 -40.82 -9.76
N GLU A 584 11.48 -40.20 -10.90
CA GLU A 584 11.99 -38.83 -11.03
C GLU A 584 10.87 -37.78 -11.23
N GLU A 585 9.70 -38.18 -11.71
CA GLU A 585 8.53 -37.30 -11.96
C GLU A 585 7.46 -37.40 -10.86
N THR A 586 7.68 -38.18 -9.80
CA THR A 586 6.69 -38.38 -8.75
C THR A 586 6.44 -37.08 -7.98
N PRO A 587 5.22 -36.49 -8.00
CA PRO A 587 4.85 -35.48 -7.04
C PRO A 587 4.91 -36.21 -5.70
N SER A 588 5.65 -35.67 -4.73
CA SER A 588 5.53 -36.18 -3.37
C SER A 588 4.11 -35.88 -2.88
N SER A 589 3.21 -36.84 -3.10
CA SER A 589 1.92 -36.97 -2.45
C SER A 589 2.00 -38.18 -1.55
N HIS A 590 2.57 -38.01 -0.37
CA HIS A 590 2.38 -38.96 0.74
C HIS A 590 1.77 -38.20 1.93
N GLY A 591 0.57 -37.66 1.67
CA GLY A 591 -0.37 -37.20 2.69
C GLY A 591 -1.79 -37.55 2.24
N ASP A 592 -2.71 -37.76 3.20
CA ASP A 592 -4.11 -38.20 3.01
C ASP A 592 -5.03 -37.22 2.24
N GLY A 593 -4.49 -36.33 1.40
CA GLY A 593 -5.24 -35.27 0.71
C GLY A 593 -5.16 -35.34 -0.82
N PRO A 594 -6.01 -34.54 -1.53
CA PRO A 594 -6.04 -34.52 -2.99
C PRO A 594 -4.70 -34.07 -3.59
N GLY A 595 -4.29 -34.72 -4.68
CA GLY A 595 -3.07 -34.42 -5.42
C GLY A 595 -3.10 -33.02 -6.07
N PRO A 596 -1.94 -32.48 -6.53
CA PRO A 596 -1.87 -31.16 -7.15
C PRO A 596 -2.80 -30.97 -8.35
N VAL A 597 -2.91 -31.97 -9.24
CA VAL A 597 -3.81 -31.95 -10.40
C VAL A 597 -5.26 -31.91 -9.96
N GLN A 598 -5.66 -32.78 -9.03
CA GLN A 598 -7.01 -32.82 -8.46
C GLN A 598 -7.43 -31.48 -7.83
N ARG A 599 -6.54 -30.83 -7.07
CA ARG A 599 -6.81 -29.49 -6.50
C ARG A 599 -7.05 -28.42 -7.56
N ASN A 600 -6.30 -28.45 -8.66
CA ASN A 600 -6.50 -27.52 -9.76
C ASN A 600 -7.78 -27.83 -10.54
N ALA A 601 -8.12 -29.10 -10.75
CA ALA A 601 -9.36 -29.54 -11.37
C ALA A 601 -10.60 -29.13 -10.53
N GLU A 602 -10.57 -29.32 -9.21
CA GLU A 602 -11.63 -28.91 -8.29
C GLU A 602 -11.92 -27.40 -8.40
N ALA A 603 -10.87 -26.58 -8.40
CA ALA A 603 -11.07 -25.14 -8.51
C ALA A 603 -11.53 -24.66 -9.89
N LEU A 604 -11.22 -25.39 -10.98
CA LEU A 604 -11.83 -25.12 -12.28
C LEU A 604 -13.36 -25.35 -12.21
N ARG A 605 -13.81 -26.37 -11.46
CA ARG A 605 -15.25 -26.59 -11.20
C ARG A 605 -15.86 -25.54 -10.27
N GLU A 606 -15.12 -25.06 -9.26
CA GLU A 606 -15.58 -23.96 -8.41
C GLU A 606 -15.76 -22.68 -9.22
N ALA A 607 -14.85 -22.41 -10.16
CA ALA A 607 -14.97 -21.31 -11.11
C ALA A 607 -16.20 -21.48 -12.04
N ALA A 608 -16.42 -22.69 -12.57
CA ALA A 608 -17.61 -23.01 -13.35
C ALA A 608 -18.90 -22.77 -12.55
N THR A 609 -18.93 -23.19 -11.29
CA THR A 609 -20.07 -22.97 -10.39
C THR A 609 -20.28 -21.47 -10.12
N GLY A 610 -19.20 -20.70 -9.91
CA GLY A 610 -19.28 -19.25 -9.77
C GLY A 610 -19.90 -18.57 -10.99
N LEU A 611 -19.49 -18.95 -12.20
CA LEU A 611 -20.06 -18.43 -13.45
C LEU A 611 -21.57 -18.68 -13.54
N ARG A 612 -22.04 -19.87 -13.13
CA ARG A 612 -23.48 -20.20 -13.11
C ARG A 612 -24.23 -19.41 -12.06
N LEU A 613 -23.71 -19.37 -10.83
CA LEU A 613 -24.33 -18.64 -9.72
C LEU A 613 -24.49 -17.15 -10.01
N ALA A 614 -23.54 -16.54 -10.72
CA ALA A 614 -23.62 -15.12 -11.07
C ALA A 614 -24.84 -14.77 -11.95
N PHE A 615 -25.31 -15.71 -12.77
CA PHE A 615 -26.45 -15.50 -13.66
C PHE A 615 -27.68 -16.33 -13.29
N ALA A 616 -27.64 -17.05 -12.16
CA ALA A 616 -28.80 -17.71 -11.60
C ALA A 616 -29.81 -16.67 -11.10
N GLU A 617 -31.08 -17.08 -11.01
CA GLU A 617 -32.08 -16.30 -10.26
C GLU A 617 -31.56 -16.16 -8.84
N SER A 618 -31.16 -14.94 -8.48
CA SER A 618 -30.39 -14.71 -7.25
C SER A 618 -31.36 -14.79 -6.09
N GLY A 619 -31.24 -15.83 -5.26
CA GLY A 619 -31.93 -15.90 -3.96
C GLY A 619 -31.63 -14.65 -3.13
N GLU A 620 -32.49 -14.34 -2.15
CA GLU A 620 -32.44 -13.08 -1.39
C GLU A 620 -31.07 -12.82 -0.72
N ASP A 621 -30.28 -13.87 -0.48
CA ASP A 621 -29.06 -13.83 0.32
C ASP A 621 -27.74 -13.57 -0.43
N THR A 622 -27.70 -13.52 -1.78
CA THR A 622 -26.43 -13.30 -2.50
C THR A 622 -26.51 -12.26 -3.62
N VAL A 623 -25.38 -11.60 -3.89
CA VAL A 623 -25.24 -10.62 -4.97
C VAL A 623 -23.92 -10.83 -5.71
N ALA A 624 -23.98 -10.87 -7.03
CA ALA A 624 -22.82 -10.98 -7.90
C ALA A 624 -22.42 -9.61 -8.48
N ALA A 625 -21.12 -9.36 -8.59
CA ALA A 625 -20.58 -8.16 -9.20
C ALA A 625 -19.33 -8.48 -10.03
N PHE A 626 -19.19 -7.80 -11.17
CA PHE A 626 -17.97 -7.73 -11.95
C PHE A 626 -17.20 -6.46 -11.58
N ASP A 627 -15.90 -6.59 -11.44
CA ASP A 627 -14.95 -5.50 -11.23
C ASP A 627 -13.82 -5.59 -12.27
N ARG A 628 -13.10 -4.48 -12.48
CA ARG A 628 -11.96 -4.33 -13.39
C ARG A 628 -12.29 -4.66 -14.85
N LEU A 629 -13.48 -4.34 -15.33
CA LEU A 629 -13.83 -4.51 -16.75
C LEU A 629 -13.03 -3.53 -17.62
N VAL A 630 -11.84 -3.94 -18.04
CA VAL A 630 -10.91 -3.15 -18.86
C VAL A 630 -10.71 -3.77 -20.23
N VAL A 631 -10.60 -2.95 -21.29
CA VAL A 631 -10.33 -3.42 -22.66
C VAL A 631 -9.07 -4.30 -22.69
N PRO A 632 -9.11 -5.51 -23.30
CA PRO A 632 -10.13 -6.06 -24.21
C PRO A 632 -11.30 -6.84 -23.56
N TYR A 633 -11.53 -6.63 -22.27
CA TYR A 633 -12.58 -7.18 -21.40
C TYR A 633 -12.45 -8.68 -21.09
N ASP A 634 -11.23 -9.20 -21.24
CA ASP A 634 -10.84 -10.58 -20.91
C ASP A 634 -10.22 -10.72 -19.51
N ARG A 635 -10.01 -9.59 -18.81
CA ARG A 635 -9.51 -9.51 -17.44
C ARG A 635 -10.56 -8.80 -16.61
N TRP A 636 -11.19 -9.54 -15.72
CA TRP A 636 -12.22 -9.04 -14.81
C TRP A 636 -12.24 -9.90 -13.55
N VAL A 637 -12.83 -9.38 -12.48
CA VAL A 637 -13.04 -10.13 -11.24
C VAL A 637 -14.54 -10.27 -11.04
N LEU A 638 -15.04 -11.51 -11.06
CA LEU A 638 -16.41 -11.81 -10.65
C LEU A 638 -16.40 -12.17 -9.17
N ALA A 639 -17.07 -11.38 -8.34
CA ALA A 639 -17.25 -11.62 -6.92
C ALA A 639 -18.72 -11.89 -6.60
N ILE A 640 -19.00 -13.00 -5.95
CA ILE A 640 -20.32 -13.39 -5.48
C ILE A 640 -20.29 -13.34 -3.95
N ARG A 641 -21.05 -12.42 -3.39
CA ARG A 641 -21.03 -12.08 -1.96
C ARG A 641 -22.38 -12.41 -1.32
N SER A 642 -22.34 -12.82 -0.06
CA SER A 642 -23.54 -12.83 0.78
C SER A 642 -24.01 -11.40 1.03
N VAL A 643 -25.31 -11.18 1.22
CA VAL A 643 -25.86 -9.89 1.69
C VAL A 643 -25.28 -9.54 3.06
N SER A 644 -25.08 -10.55 3.91
CA SER A 644 -24.43 -10.44 5.22
C SER A 644 -23.34 -11.50 5.38
N PRO A 645 -22.07 -11.13 5.63
CA PRO A 645 -21.00 -12.08 5.92
C PRO A 645 -21.09 -12.68 7.34
N ALA A 646 -22.03 -12.23 8.18
CA ALA A 646 -22.11 -12.58 9.58
C ALA A 646 -22.09 -14.10 9.85
N SER A 647 -22.91 -14.89 9.16
CA SER A 647 -22.96 -16.35 9.43
C SER A 647 -21.58 -17.00 9.30
N SER A 648 -20.88 -16.76 8.20
CA SER A 648 -19.53 -17.30 7.98
C SER A 648 -18.51 -16.70 8.94
N PHE A 649 -18.61 -15.40 9.25
CA PHE A 649 -17.73 -14.73 10.20
C PHE A 649 -17.85 -15.31 11.63
N HIS A 650 -19.07 -15.59 12.08
CA HIS A 650 -19.27 -16.16 13.42
C HIS A 650 -18.77 -17.60 13.50
N GLU A 651 -19.21 -18.45 12.56
CA GLU A 651 -18.87 -19.88 12.51
C GLU A 651 -17.35 -20.11 12.34
N HIS A 652 -16.70 -19.40 11.42
CA HIS A 652 -15.29 -19.66 11.08
C HIS A 652 -14.30 -18.84 11.91
N PHE A 653 -14.74 -17.78 12.59
CA PHE A 653 -13.83 -16.86 13.27
C PHE A 653 -14.25 -16.52 14.71
N MET A 654 -15.48 -16.07 14.99
CA MET A 654 -15.83 -15.60 16.34
C MET A 654 -16.04 -16.70 17.39
N GLU A 655 -16.61 -17.84 17.00
CA GLU A 655 -17.01 -18.90 17.93
C GLU A 655 -15.82 -19.58 18.61
N GLN A 656 -14.64 -19.53 17.99
CA GLN A 656 -13.39 -20.08 18.54
C GLN A 656 -12.64 -19.10 19.47
N LEU A 657 -13.13 -17.87 19.67
CA LEU A 657 -12.43 -16.85 20.47
C LEU A 657 -12.96 -16.75 21.90
N GLU A 658 -12.03 -16.70 22.84
CA GLU A 658 -12.27 -16.33 24.23
C GLU A 658 -12.41 -14.81 24.36
N SER A 659 -11.51 -14.04 23.74
CA SER A 659 -11.57 -12.57 23.73
C SER A 659 -11.40 -11.98 22.34
N PHE A 660 -12.27 -11.03 21.98
CA PHE A 660 -12.17 -10.24 20.76
C PHE A 660 -12.31 -8.75 21.10
N SER A 661 -11.27 -7.97 20.80
CA SER A 661 -11.31 -6.51 20.87
C SER A 661 -11.14 -5.91 19.48
N ALA A 662 -12.00 -4.98 19.07
CA ALA A 662 -11.81 -4.21 17.84
C ALA A 662 -11.66 -2.73 18.17
N VAL A 663 -10.62 -2.07 17.66
CA VAL A 663 -10.33 -0.66 17.93
C VAL A 663 -10.13 0.13 16.65
N SER A 664 -10.60 1.37 16.62
CA SER A 664 -10.43 2.30 15.50
C SER A 664 -10.43 3.76 15.98
N ALA A 665 -9.93 4.69 15.17
CA ALA A 665 -10.14 6.13 15.39
C ALA A 665 -11.59 6.58 15.13
N SER A 666 -12.30 5.81 14.30
CA SER A 666 -13.68 6.07 13.88
C SER A 666 -14.41 4.74 13.81
N LEU A 667 -14.96 4.29 14.93
CA LEU A 667 -15.78 3.07 15.02
C LEU A 667 -17.25 3.40 15.24
N PHE A 668 -17.54 4.44 16.04
CA PHE A 668 -18.89 4.85 16.42
C PHE A 668 -19.29 6.15 15.72
N VAL A 669 -20.56 6.21 15.36
CA VAL A 669 -21.27 7.42 14.92
C VAL A 669 -22.50 7.56 15.78
N GLY A 670 -22.64 8.70 16.47
CA GLY A 670 -23.75 8.89 17.41
C GLY A 670 -23.83 7.82 18.51
N GLY A 671 -22.69 7.20 18.87
CA GLY A 671 -22.61 6.11 19.84
C GLY A 671 -22.93 4.71 19.29
N ASP A 672 -23.30 4.54 18.02
CA ASP A 672 -23.56 3.24 17.40
C ASP A 672 -22.40 2.83 16.47
N ALA A 673 -21.93 1.58 16.61
CA ALA A 673 -20.89 0.98 15.76
C ALA A 673 -21.45 0.32 14.49
N PHE A 674 -22.77 0.30 14.31
CA PHE A 674 -23.42 -0.37 13.17
C PHE A 674 -22.91 0.13 11.82
N ALA A 675 -22.61 1.43 11.68
CA ALA A 675 -22.05 1.96 10.45
C ALA A 675 -20.71 1.30 10.07
N ALA A 676 -19.89 0.93 11.04
CA ALA A 676 -18.59 0.30 10.80
C ALA A 676 -18.67 -1.23 10.74
N MET A 677 -19.49 -1.84 11.61
CA MET A 677 -19.44 -3.28 11.91
C MET A 677 -20.79 -4.00 11.75
N GLY A 678 -21.84 -3.30 11.32
CA GLY A 678 -23.21 -3.81 11.31
C GLY A 678 -23.40 -5.05 10.43
N GLU A 679 -22.65 -5.16 9.34
CA GLU A 679 -22.67 -6.34 8.47
C GLU A 679 -22.18 -7.63 9.14
N LEU A 680 -21.43 -7.52 10.25
CA LEU A 680 -20.98 -8.68 11.02
C LEU A 680 -22.02 -9.16 12.04
N GLU A 681 -23.12 -8.41 12.25
CA GLU A 681 -24.21 -8.73 13.18
C GLU A 681 -23.69 -9.13 14.58
N LEU A 682 -22.63 -8.47 15.06
CA LEU A 682 -21.97 -8.81 16.32
C LEU A 682 -22.91 -8.71 17.51
N GLN A 683 -23.75 -7.67 17.55
CA GLN A 683 -24.71 -7.45 18.64
C GLN A 683 -25.87 -8.44 18.53
N GLU A 684 -26.38 -8.64 17.32
CA GLU A 684 -27.56 -9.46 17.04
C GLU A 684 -27.29 -10.96 17.24
N ARG A 685 -26.04 -11.41 17.10
CA ARG A 685 -25.66 -12.83 17.23
C ARG A 685 -24.87 -13.18 18.50
N SER A 686 -24.33 -12.20 19.22
CA SER A 686 -23.57 -12.48 20.44
C SER A 686 -24.51 -12.89 21.58
N ALA A 687 -24.42 -14.15 22.01
CA ALA A 687 -25.14 -14.65 23.20
C ALA A 687 -24.67 -13.97 24.51
N PHE A 688 -23.46 -13.40 24.53
CA PHE A 688 -22.82 -12.80 25.71
C PHE A 688 -22.73 -11.27 25.64
N GLY A 689 -23.39 -10.64 24.66
CA GLY A 689 -23.33 -9.19 24.44
C GLY A 689 -22.01 -8.71 23.82
N VAL A 690 -21.95 -7.41 23.55
CA VAL A 690 -20.77 -6.70 23.04
C VAL A 690 -20.64 -5.41 23.83
N GLU A 691 -19.52 -5.24 24.52
CA GLU A 691 -19.22 -4.02 25.27
C GLU A 691 -18.68 -2.94 24.33
N SER A 692 -18.90 -1.67 24.69
CA SER A 692 -18.39 -0.52 23.96
C SER A 692 -17.67 0.47 24.87
N LEU A 693 -16.59 1.05 24.37
CA LEU A 693 -15.82 2.08 25.06
C LEU A 693 -15.38 3.16 24.07
N ILE A 694 -15.63 4.42 24.39
CA ILE A 694 -15.26 5.57 23.56
C ILE A 694 -14.34 6.48 24.36
N ALA A 695 -13.06 6.49 24.01
CA ALA A 695 -12.05 7.38 24.55
C ALA A 695 -11.86 8.56 23.59
N SER A 696 -12.22 9.76 24.06
CA SER A 696 -12.18 10.98 23.25
C SER A 696 -10.75 11.33 22.81
N SER A 697 -10.59 12.05 21.71
CA SER A 697 -9.27 12.56 21.34
C SER A 697 -8.84 13.67 22.30
N PRO A 698 -7.54 13.74 22.66
CA PRO A 698 -7.01 14.76 23.57
C PRO A 698 -6.78 16.12 22.88
N PHE A 699 -6.99 16.24 21.57
CA PHE A 699 -6.66 17.45 20.82
C PHE A 699 -7.72 18.55 21.00
N ASP A 700 -7.27 19.80 20.93
CA ASP A 700 -8.12 20.99 21.06
C ASP A 700 -8.82 21.34 19.73
N TYR A 701 -9.78 20.51 19.33
CA TYR A 701 -10.53 20.72 18.09
C TYR A 701 -11.32 22.02 18.07
N ALA A 702 -11.83 22.48 19.22
CA ALA A 702 -12.60 23.72 19.31
C ALA A 702 -11.78 24.93 18.84
N ASN A 703 -10.48 24.96 19.15
CA ASN A 703 -9.60 26.04 18.72
C ASN A 703 -8.85 25.75 17.41
N HIS A 704 -8.64 24.48 17.06
CA HIS A 704 -7.79 24.09 15.92
C HIS A 704 -8.55 23.65 14.67
N MET A 705 -9.85 23.40 14.77
CA MET A 705 -10.68 22.97 13.64
C MET A 705 -11.84 23.94 13.39
N ARG A 706 -12.08 24.25 12.11
CA ARG A 706 -13.31 24.91 11.66
C ARG A 706 -14.02 24.03 10.64
N VAL A 707 -15.35 24.00 10.71
CA VAL A 707 -16.18 23.28 9.74
C VAL A 707 -17.18 24.26 9.14
N ALA A 708 -17.09 24.44 7.83
CA ALA A 708 -17.99 25.26 7.04
C ALA A 708 -18.89 24.37 6.18
N ALA A 709 -20.19 24.63 6.22
CA ALA A 709 -21.15 24.13 5.26
C ALA A 709 -21.54 25.30 4.36
N LEU A 710 -21.27 25.21 3.07
CA LEU A 710 -21.69 26.27 2.16
C LEU A 710 -23.21 26.28 2.06
N ARG A 711 -23.79 27.47 2.14
CA ARG A 711 -25.23 27.64 1.94
C ARG A 711 -25.54 27.18 0.51
N SER A 712 -26.46 26.22 0.37
CA SER A 712 -26.90 25.74 -0.94
C SER A 712 -27.28 26.94 -1.79
N GLY A 713 -26.47 27.26 -2.81
CA GLY A 713 -26.62 28.49 -3.56
C GLY A 713 -27.99 28.57 -4.26
N SER A 714 -28.64 29.73 -4.15
CA SER A 714 -29.70 30.15 -5.09
C SER A 714 -29.11 30.63 -6.44
N GLY A 715 -27.82 30.42 -6.68
CA GLY A 715 -27.07 30.88 -7.84
C GLY A 715 -27.17 29.95 -9.05
N SER A 716 -26.96 30.52 -10.24
CA SER A 716 -27.00 29.82 -11.54
C SER A 716 -25.71 29.08 -11.90
N GLU A 717 -24.70 29.05 -11.02
CA GLU A 717 -23.40 28.41 -11.27
C GLU A 717 -23.46 26.89 -11.08
N SER A 718 -22.64 26.17 -11.85
CA SER A 718 -22.52 24.71 -11.73
C SER A 718 -21.77 24.34 -10.44
N PRO A 719 -22.15 23.27 -9.72
CA PRO A 719 -21.44 22.77 -8.53
C PRO A 719 -19.94 22.50 -8.76
N VAL A 720 -19.57 22.15 -10.00
CA VAL A 720 -18.17 21.96 -10.42
C VAL A 720 -17.39 23.28 -10.33
N VAL A 721 -17.96 24.37 -10.82
CA VAL A 721 -17.32 25.71 -10.81
C VAL A 721 -17.22 26.24 -9.39
N GLU A 722 -18.28 26.08 -8.59
CA GLU A 722 -18.27 26.47 -7.18
C GLU A 722 -17.20 25.70 -6.39
N THR A 723 -17.09 24.38 -6.60
CA THR A 723 -16.06 23.56 -5.95
C THR A 723 -14.65 23.97 -6.36
N ALA A 724 -14.41 24.22 -7.66
CA ALA A 724 -13.12 24.68 -8.15
C ALA A 724 -12.73 26.04 -7.51
N ARG A 725 -13.68 26.99 -7.46
CA ARG A 725 -13.47 28.30 -6.84
C ARG A 725 -13.11 28.20 -5.36
N VAL A 726 -13.80 27.33 -4.61
CA VAL A 726 -13.53 27.10 -3.17
C VAL A 726 -12.14 26.50 -2.98
N LEU A 727 -11.78 25.48 -3.78
CA LEU A 727 -10.46 24.86 -3.75
C LEU A 727 -9.35 25.86 -4.07
N ALA A 728 -9.51 26.66 -5.13
CA ALA A 728 -8.54 27.68 -5.53
C ALA A 728 -8.39 28.76 -4.45
N CYS A 729 -9.49 29.22 -3.85
CA CYS A 729 -9.47 30.19 -2.75
C CYS A 729 -8.65 29.67 -1.56
N LEU A 730 -8.94 28.46 -1.08
CA LEU A 730 -8.23 27.88 0.06
C LEU A 730 -6.77 27.56 -0.27
N ALA A 731 -6.49 27.07 -1.48
CA ALA A 731 -5.13 26.81 -1.92
C ALA A 731 -4.28 28.09 -1.96
N ARG A 732 -4.81 29.21 -2.45
CA ARG A 732 -4.12 30.51 -2.42
C ARG A 732 -3.80 30.96 -1.00
N LEU A 733 -4.80 30.90 -0.11
CA LEU A 733 -4.64 31.30 1.29
C LEU A 733 -3.59 30.44 1.99
N LEU A 734 -3.63 29.12 1.77
CA LEU A 734 -2.84 28.13 2.48
C LEU A 734 -1.58 27.69 1.73
N GLY A 735 -1.19 28.36 0.64
CA GLY A 735 0.00 27.97 -0.14
C GLY A 735 -0.05 26.52 -0.63
N GLY A 736 -1.20 26.11 -1.16
CA GLY A 736 -1.41 24.81 -1.79
C GLY A 736 -1.89 23.69 -0.87
N ARG A 737 -1.84 23.80 0.46
CA ARG A 737 -2.11 22.71 1.43
C ARG A 737 -3.57 22.25 1.55
N THR A 738 -4.14 21.83 0.43
CA THR A 738 -5.58 21.63 0.24
C THR A 738 -5.85 20.26 -0.39
N LEU A 739 -6.78 19.52 0.20
CA LEU A 739 -7.29 18.24 -0.29
C LEU A 739 -8.75 18.39 -0.72
N GLY A 740 -9.05 18.11 -1.99
CA GLY A 740 -10.40 18.00 -2.53
C GLY A 740 -10.87 16.56 -2.61
N LEU A 741 -12.01 16.25 -2.00
CA LEU A 741 -12.58 14.90 -1.97
C LEU A 741 -13.91 14.82 -2.72
N PHE A 742 -13.99 13.85 -3.63
CA PHE A 742 -15.08 13.70 -4.58
C PHE A 742 -15.73 12.32 -4.49
N THR A 743 -17.01 12.27 -4.86
CA THR A 743 -17.76 11.01 -5.04
C THR A 743 -17.74 10.51 -6.49
N SER A 744 -17.27 11.32 -7.44
CA SER A 744 -17.25 11.04 -8.88
C SER A 744 -15.92 11.41 -9.51
N LEU A 745 -15.28 10.46 -10.21
CA LEU A 745 -14.05 10.72 -10.98
C LEU A 745 -14.28 11.75 -12.07
N ARG A 746 -15.41 11.65 -12.78
CA ARG A 746 -15.77 12.60 -13.84
C ARG A 746 -15.76 14.04 -13.31
N ARG A 747 -16.48 14.32 -12.22
CA ARG A 747 -16.54 15.68 -11.65
C ARG A 747 -15.19 16.13 -11.08
N MET A 748 -14.45 15.23 -10.45
CA MET A 748 -13.09 15.52 -9.99
C MET A 748 -12.18 15.96 -11.15
N ASN A 749 -12.24 15.27 -12.29
CA ASN A 749 -11.45 15.62 -13.48
C ASN A 749 -11.89 16.96 -14.08
N GLU A 750 -13.21 17.22 -14.17
CA GLU A 750 -13.74 18.52 -14.61
C GLU A 750 -13.25 19.67 -13.69
N VAL A 751 -13.22 19.47 -12.37
CA VAL A 751 -12.65 20.44 -11.42
C VAL A 751 -11.14 20.58 -11.58
N ALA A 752 -10.42 19.46 -11.80
CA ALA A 752 -8.98 19.47 -11.99
C ALA A 752 -8.57 20.31 -13.21
N GLU A 753 -9.29 20.17 -14.33
CA GLU A 753 -9.06 20.96 -15.55
C GLU A 753 -9.21 22.47 -15.28
N ILE A 754 -10.27 22.88 -14.58
CA ILE A 754 -10.49 24.28 -14.20
C ILE A 754 -9.37 24.79 -13.29
N LEU A 755 -8.99 24.01 -12.27
CA LEU A 755 -7.93 24.41 -11.33
C LEU A 755 -6.56 24.55 -12.00
N ILE A 756 -6.24 23.67 -12.96
CA ILE A 756 -4.99 23.74 -13.73
C ILE A 756 -4.92 25.04 -14.53
N GLU A 757 -6.03 25.47 -15.13
CA GLU A 757 -6.11 26.75 -15.85
C GLU A 757 -6.06 27.94 -14.89
N GLU A 758 -6.81 27.89 -13.78
CA GLU A 758 -6.93 29.00 -12.83
C GLU A 758 -5.65 29.27 -12.02
N LEU A 759 -4.84 28.23 -11.79
CA LEU A 759 -3.61 28.30 -10.99
C LEU A 759 -2.33 28.24 -11.86
N ALA A 760 -2.45 28.36 -13.18
CA ALA A 760 -1.33 28.18 -14.12
C ALA A 760 -0.13 29.13 -13.87
N ASP A 761 -0.41 30.35 -13.41
CA ASP A 761 0.60 31.37 -13.11
C ASP A 761 1.07 31.36 -11.64
N GLU A 762 0.54 30.44 -10.83
CA GLU A 762 0.84 30.32 -9.41
C GLU A 762 1.81 29.15 -9.14
N SER A 763 2.48 29.15 -7.99
CA SER A 763 3.41 28.07 -7.63
C SER A 763 2.70 26.81 -7.08
N ILE A 764 1.41 26.63 -7.36
CA ILE A 764 0.56 25.58 -6.77
C ILE A 764 0.25 24.53 -7.84
N GLU A 765 0.72 23.30 -7.65
CA GLU A 765 0.46 22.21 -8.60
C GLU A 765 -0.85 21.48 -8.29
N VAL A 766 -1.62 21.08 -9.30
CA VAL A 766 -2.83 20.28 -9.13
C VAL A 766 -2.50 18.80 -9.38
N LEU A 767 -2.71 17.97 -8.35
CA LEU A 767 -2.49 16.53 -8.38
C LEU A 767 -3.82 15.80 -8.35
N ALA A 768 -4.10 14.99 -9.38
CA ALA A 768 -5.27 14.14 -9.44
C ALA A 768 -4.91 12.79 -10.07
N PRO A 769 -5.54 11.68 -9.65
CA PRO A 769 -5.39 10.40 -10.35
C PRO A 769 -6.00 10.53 -11.76
N ARG A 770 -5.20 10.20 -12.78
CA ARG A 770 -5.60 10.22 -14.19
C ARG A 770 -6.29 8.92 -14.60
N ARG A 771 -6.12 7.84 -13.82
CA ARG A 771 -6.79 6.54 -13.98
C ARG A 771 -7.22 5.97 -12.62
N ALA A 772 -8.26 5.13 -12.63
CA ALA A 772 -8.74 4.45 -11.41
C ALA A 772 -7.69 3.52 -10.76
N VAL A 773 -6.63 3.17 -11.48
CA VAL A 773 -5.54 2.27 -11.03
C VAL A 773 -4.33 3.05 -10.49
N ASP A 774 -4.37 4.38 -10.49
CA ASP A 774 -3.25 5.18 -9.98
C ASP A 774 -3.12 4.99 -8.46
N ASP A 775 -1.88 4.80 -8.00
CA ASP A 775 -1.54 4.55 -6.59
C ASP A 775 -1.74 5.82 -5.73
N PRO A 776 -2.70 5.83 -4.78
CA PRO A 776 -2.92 6.98 -3.90
C PRO A 776 -1.69 7.34 -3.07
N GLY A 777 -0.91 6.35 -2.63
CA GLY A 777 0.29 6.56 -1.83
C GLY A 777 1.35 7.37 -2.57
N GLY A 778 1.61 7.03 -3.84
CA GLY A 778 2.53 7.79 -4.69
C GLY A 778 2.08 9.23 -4.96
N LEU A 779 0.77 9.49 -5.07
CA LEU A 779 0.25 10.86 -5.24
C LEU A 779 0.38 11.69 -3.97
N VAL A 780 0.19 11.07 -2.80
CA VAL A 780 0.37 11.71 -1.49
C VAL A 780 1.84 12.04 -1.23
N ALA A 781 2.75 11.11 -1.52
CA ALA A 781 4.18 11.37 -1.40
C ALA A 781 4.59 12.57 -2.28
N ARG A 782 4.11 12.61 -3.53
CA ARG A 782 4.32 13.76 -4.41
C ARG A 782 3.76 15.04 -3.80
N PHE A 783 2.53 15.03 -3.29
CA PHE A 783 1.89 16.18 -2.65
C PHE A 783 2.74 16.76 -1.50
N CYS A 784 3.23 15.92 -0.59
CA CYS A 784 4.09 16.36 0.51
C CYS A 784 5.45 16.93 0.03
N ASP A 785 5.97 16.40 -1.08
CA ASP A 785 7.28 16.80 -1.61
C ASP A 785 7.23 18.07 -2.48
N LEU A 786 6.04 18.65 -2.74
CA LEU A 786 5.88 19.82 -3.60
C LEU A 786 6.42 21.09 -2.93
N PRO A 787 7.51 21.71 -3.46
CA PRO A 787 8.13 22.87 -2.83
C PRO A 787 7.27 24.15 -2.86
N GLY A 788 6.28 24.24 -3.74
CA GLY A 788 5.33 25.35 -3.83
C GLY A 788 3.95 25.05 -3.22
N GLY A 789 3.79 23.85 -2.62
CA GLY A 789 2.50 23.28 -2.27
C GLY A 789 1.72 22.83 -3.50
N GLY A 790 0.59 22.15 -3.29
CA GLY A 790 -0.24 21.73 -4.41
C GLY A 790 -1.58 21.18 -3.95
N ILE A 791 -2.60 21.26 -4.77
CA ILE A 791 -3.93 20.74 -4.45
C ILE A 791 -3.97 19.25 -4.77
N LEU A 792 -4.28 18.39 -3.80
CA LEU A 792 -4.54 16.98 -4.05
C LEU A 792 -6.04 16.76 -4.24
N LEU A 793 -6.43 16.13 -5.34
CA LEU A 793 -7.80 15.74 -5.62
C LEU A 793 -7.91 14.22 -5.54
N GLY A 794 -8.87 13.73 -4.76
CA GLY A 794 -9.07 12.32 -4.52
C GLY A 794 -10.54 11.91 -4.63
N SER A 795 -10.78 10.73 -5.19
CA SER A 795 -12.10 10.09 -5.16
C SER A 795 -12.16 9.03 -4.04
N ARG A 796 -13.03 8.01 -4.16
CA ARG A 796 -13.28 7.00 -3.12
C ARG A 796 -12.02 6.34 -2.56
N THR A 797 -11.01 6.08 -3.40
CA THR A 797 -9.75 5.45 -2.99
C THR A 797 -8.90 6.30 -2.06
N PHE A 798 -9.16 7.61 -1.98
CA PHE A 798 -8.48 8.55 -1.08
C PHE A 798 -9.20 8.75 0.25
N TRP A 799 -10.41 8.21 0.44
CA TRP A 799 -11.18 8.42 1.67
C TRP A 799 -10.57 7.69 2.86
N GLN A 800 -9.87 6.57 2.64
CA GLN A 800 -9.26 5.72 3.68
C GLN A 800 -7.76 5.50 3.44
N GLY A 801 -6.97 5.30 4.50
CA GLY A 801 -5.59 4.80 4.42
C GLY A 801 -4.50 5.75 3.89
N VAL A 802 -4.77 7.06 3.78
CA VAL A 802 -3.78 8.07 3.35
C VAL A 802 -3.44 8.97 4.53
N ASP A 803 -2.14 9.15 4.83
CA ASP A 803 -1.63 9.93 5.97
C ASP A 803 -0.69 11.04 5.44
N ILE A 804 -1.15 12.30 5.43
CA ILE A 804 -0.46 13.52 4.94
C ILE A 804 0.12 14.39 6.10
N PRO A 805 1.32 14.18 6.64
CA PRO A 805 1.70 14.66 7.96
C PRO A 805 1.58 16.18 8.22
N GLY A 806 1.15 16.54 9.44
CA GLY A 806 1.27 17.88 10.03
C GLY A 806 0.79 19.03 9.16
N ASP A 807 1.63 20.05 9.04
CA ASP A 807 1.35 21.26 8.26
C ASP A 807 1.16 21.01 6.77
N ASP A 808 1.42 19.82 6.19
CA ASP A 808 1.26 19.61 4.76
C ASP A 808 -0.22 19.68 4.32
N LEU A 809 -1.17 19.46 5.24
CA LEU A 809 -2.62 19.52 4.96
C LEU A 809 -3.36 20.42 5.95
N GLN A 810 -3.89 21.54 5.47
CA GLN A 810 -4.61 22.53 6.30
C GLN A 810 -6.06 22.76 5.86
N ALA A 811 -6.45 22.28 4.67
CA ALA A 811 -7.84 22.32 4.21
C ALA A 811 -8.30 20.99 3.62
N VAL A 812 -9.51 20.56 4.02
CA VAL A 812 -10.23 19.45 3.39
C VAL A 812 -11.55 19.96 2.82
N VAL A 813 -11.69 19.90 1.50
CA VAL A 813 -12.91 20.30 0.79
C VAL A 813 -13.65 19.04 0.35
N ILE A 814 -14.90 18.92 0.77
CA ILE A 814 -15.81 17.84 0.43
C ILE A 814 -16.84 18.39 -0.55
N GLU A 815 -16.75 17.97 -1.81
CA GLU A 815 -17.66 18.42 -2.88
C GLU A 815 -19.13 18.15 -2.52
N LYS A 816 -19.39 16.95 -1.99
CA LYS A 816 -20.75 16.47 -1.68
C LYS A 816 -20.71 15.44 -0.56
N LEU A 817 -21.78 15.39 0.22
CA LEU A 817 -21.98 14.35 1.24
C LEU A 817 -21.80 12.92 0.67
N PRO A 818 -20.98 12.07 1.30
CA PRO A 818 -20.52 10.78 0.76
C PRO A 818 -21.54 9.65 0.94
N PHE A 819 -22.75 9.83 0.40
CA PHE A 819 -23.75 8.75 0.36
C PHE A 819 -23.29 7.61 -0.55
N GLU A 820 -23.49 6.37 -0.10
CA GLU A 820 -23.25 5.18 -0.92
C GLU A 820 -24.15 5.17 -2.16
N VAL A 821 -23.62 4.64 -3.26
CA VAL A 821 -24.37 4.49 -4.52
C VAL A 821 -25.49 3.46 -4.33
N PRO A 822 -26.69 3.65 -4.92
CA PRO A 822 -27.81 2.71 -4.84
C PRO A 822 -27.58 1.42 -5.61
N THR A 823 -26.76 0.54 -5.02
CA THR A 823 -26.47 -0.79 -5.53
C THR A 823 -27.53 -1.81 -5.04
N GLU A 824 -27.64 -2.95 -5.73
CA GLU A 824 -28.51 -4.07 -5.34
C GLU A 824 -28.13 -4.62 -3.96
N LEU A 825 -26.84 -4.79 -3.67
CA LEU A 825 -26.34 -5.21 -2.36
C LEU A 825 -26.79 -4.24 -1.26
N ARG A 826 -26.70 -2.93 -1.52
CA ARG A 826 -27.16 -1.91 -0.57
C ARG A 826 -28.65 -2.04 -0.30
N ARG A 827 -29.48 -2.22 -1.34
CA ARG A 827 -30.94 -2.39 -1.18
C ARG A 827 -31.28 -3.60 -0.32
N ARG A 828 -30.61 -4.74 -0.56
CA ARG A 828 -30.83 -5.96 0.22
C ARG A 828 -30.36 -5.83 1.66
N ARG A 829 -29.24 -5.14 1.91
CA ARG A 829 -28.80 -4.79 3.27
C ARG A 829 -29.78 -3.88 3.99
N GLU A 830 -30.30 -2.85 3.30
CA GLU A 830 -31.34 -1.99 3.87
C GLU A 830 -32.62 -2.78 4.21
N ALA A 831 -33.04 -3.72 3.36
CA ALA A 831 -34.17 -4.60 3.65
C ALA A 831 -33.92 -5.48 4.88
N ARG A 832 -32.73 -6.08 4.99
CA ARG A 832 -32.32 -6.88 6.15
C ARG A 832 -32.29 -6.07 7.46
N VAL A 833 -31.84 -4.82 7.42
CA VAL A 833 -31.92 -3.92 8.59
C VAL A 833 -33.37 -3.64 8.97
N ALA A 834 -34.26 -3.49 8.00
CA ALA A 834 -35.68 -3.31 8.25
C ALA A 834 -36.34 -4.56 8.86
N GLU A 835 -35.89 -5.77 8.51
CA GLU A 835 -36.34 -7.04 9.12
C GLU A 835 -36.04 -7.10 10.63
N PHE A 836 -34.94 -6.48 11.08
CA PHE A 836 -34.65 -6.31 12.50
C PHE A 836 -35.50 -5.24 13.20
N GLY A 837 -36.51 -4.66 12.51
CA GLY A 837 -37.39 -3.63 13.05
C GLY A 837 -36.75 -2.25 13.14
N GLN A 838 -35.64 -2.02 12.43
CA GLN A 838 -34.84 -0.80 12.53
C GLN A 838 -35.02 0.12 11.32
N ASN A 839 -34.76 1.41 11.50
CA ASN A 839 -34.82 2.37 10.41
C ASN A 839 -33.56 2.29 9.54
N ALA A 840 -33.66 1.61 8.39
CA ALA A 840 -32.55 1.43 7.45
C ALA A 840 -31.95 2.75 6.93
N PHE A 841 -32.76 3.80 6.76
CA PHE A 841 -32.23 5.11 6.37
C PHE A 841 -31.32 5.69 7.45
N GLN A 842 -31.76 5.65 8.71
CA GLN A 842 -31.01 6.21 9.84
C GLN A 842 -29.78 5.35 10.18
N ARG A 843 -29.98 4.05 10.46
CA ARG A 843 -28.91 3.19 10.97
C ARG A 843 -27.88 2.82 9.91
N TYR A 844 -28.32 2.49 8.69
CA TYR A 844 -27.43 2.08 7.60
C TYR A 844 -26.97 3.27 6.75
N ARG A 845 -27.89 3.92 6.04
CA ARG A 845 -27.53 4.90 4.99
C ARG A 845 -26.89 6.17 5.54
N LEU A 846 -27.52 6.75 6.56
CA LEU A 846 -27.00 7.94 7.22
C LEU A 846 -25.77 7.61 8.07
N GLY A 847 -25.80 6.50 8.81
CA GLY A 847 -24.64 5.99 9.55
C GLY A 847 -23.39 5.83 8.70
N LYS A 848 -23.46 5.12 7.55
CA LYS A 848 -22.33 4.96 6.62
C LYS A 848 -21.83 6.30 6.07
N MET A 849 -22.73 7.23 5.73
CA MET A 849 -22.36 8.56 5.25
C MET A 849 -21.61 9.36 6.32
N LEU A 850 -22.10 9.35 7.57
CA LEU A 850 -21.46 10.01 8.70
C LEU A 850 -20.09 9.39 9.05
N LEU A 851 -19.98 8.06 8.97
CA LEU A 851 -18.70 7.36 9.17
C LEU A 851 -17.68 7.76 8.11
N ASN A 852 -18.08 7.76 6.83
CA ASN A 852 -17.22 8.23 5.74
C ASN A 852 -16.80 9.69 5.95
N LEU A 853 -17.73 10.55 6.37
CA LEU A 853 -17.44 11.95 6.67
C LEU A 853 -16.40 12.08 7.80
N LYS A 854 -16.56 11.32 8.90
CA LYS A 854 -15.60 11.26 10.01
C LYS A 854 -14.21 10.80 9.56
N GLN A 855 -14.13 9.81 8.67
CA GLN A 855 -12.87 9.31 8.11
C GLN A 855 -12.19 10.33 7.16
N MET A 856 -12.99 11.04 6.37
CA MET A 856 -12.50 12.08 5.46
C MET A 856 -11.94 13.28 6.23
N THR A 857 -12.47 13.59 7.41
CA THR A 857 -12.09 14.77 8.21
C THR A 857 -11.05 14.46 9.29
N GLY A 858 -10.99 13.22 9.78
CA GLY A 858 -10.00 12.75 10.77
C GLY A 858 -8.54 12.82 10.32
N ARG A 859 -8.30 13.20 9.06
CA ARG A 859 -6.99 13.48 8.46
C ARG A 859 -6.48 14.88 8.77
N LEU A 860 -7.33 15.80 9.19
CA LEU A 860 -6.94 17.21 9.29
C LEU A 860 -6.07 17.50 10.52
N ILE A 861 -6.37 16.88 11.66
CA ILE A 861 -5.70 17.13 12.94
C ILE A 861 -5.08 15.83 13.46
N ARG A 862 -3.75 15.77 13.51
CA ARG A 862 -2.95 14.59 13.88
C ARG A 862 -1.89 14.88 14.93
N GLY A 863 -1.44 16.12 15.02
CA GLY A 863 -0.64 16.69 16.10
C GLY A 863 -1.45 17.65 16.96
N GLU A 864 -0.85 18.05 18.08
CA GLU A 864 -1.44 19.04 18.99
C GLU A 864 -1.46 20.45 18.36
N ASP A 865 -0.47 20.77 17.52
CA ASP A 865 -0.33 22.09 16.90
C ASP A 865 -1.01 22.20 15.53
N ASP A 866 -1.51 21.08 15.00
CA ASP A 866 -2.19 21.05 13.70
C ASP A 866 -3.44 21.91 13.75
N ARG A 867 -3.68 22.67 12.68
CA ARG A 867 -4.87 23.50 12.51
C ARG A 867 -5.41 23.36 11.11
N GLY A 868 -6.72 23.46 10.95
CA GLY A 868 -7.28 23.45 9.62
C GLY A 868 -8.78 23.66 9.52
N ILE A 869 -9.23 23.73 8.28
CA ILE A 869 -10.63 23.94 7.92
C ILE A 869 -11.17 22.77 7.08
N VAL A 870 -12.39 22.33 7.40
CA VAL A 870 -13.20 21.46 6.55
C VAL A 870 -14.28 22.30 5.89
N VAL A 871 -14.46 22.17 4.58
CA VAL A 871 -15.52 22.83 3.82
C VAL A 871 -16.37 21.79 3.11
N ILE A 872 -17.67 21.76 3.39
CA ILE A 872 -18.65 20.94 2.68
C ILE A 872 -19.39 21.84 1.69
N VAL A 873 -19.19 21.62 0.38
CA VAL A 873 -19.77 22.45 -0.68
C VAL A 873 -21.27 22.15 -0.82
N GLU A 874 -21.65 20.93 -1.21
CA GLU A 874 -23.07 20.52 -1.29
C GLU A 874 -23.55 19.90 0.05
N ALA A 875 -23.67 20.73 1.09
CA ALA A 875 -24.01 20.28 2.44
C ALA A 875 -25.51 19.97 2.65
N ARG A 876 -26.39 20.43 1.75
CA ARG A 876 -27.86 20.20 1.78
C ARG A 876 -28.50 20.63 3.10
N THR A 877 -28.28 21.89 3.47
CA THR A 877 -28.74 22.51 4.72
C THR A 877 -30.28 22.47 4.90
N ASP A 878 -31.03 22.23 3.83
CA ASP A 878 -32.49 22.09 3.81
C ASP A 878 -33.00 20.73 4.34
N ARG A 879 -32.12 19.75 4.51
CA ARG A 879 -32.52 18.37 4.84
C ARG A 879 -32.56 18.14 6.35
N GLY A 880 -33.58 17.39 6.82
CA GLY A 880 -33.76 17.09 8.24
C GLY A 880 -32.65 16.28 8.91
N TYR A 881 -31.74 15.67 8.15
CA TYR A 881 -30.55 15.00 8.70
C TYR A 881 -29.34 15.95 8.86
N PHE A 882 -29.41 17.20 8.40
CA PHE A 882 -28.27 18.13 8.43
C PHE A 882 -27.72 18.33 9.85
N GLY A 883 -28.60 18.47 10.85
CA GLY A 883 -28.19 18.59 12.25
C GLY A 883 -27.47 17.35 12.81
N GLN A 884 -27.57 16.19 12.14
CA GLN A 884 -26.85 14.99 12.54
C GLN A 884 -25.40 14.97 12.03
N LEU A 885 -25.03 15.84 11.08
CA LEU A 885 -23.67 15.91 10.55
C LEU A 885 -22.64 16.23 11.63
N GLU A 886 -23.02 16.97 12.68
CA GLU A 886 -22.14 17.29 13.81
C GLU A 886 -21.61 16.03 14.51
N SER A 887 -22.35 14.91 14.48
CA SER A 887 -21.92 13.64 15.07
C SER A 887 -20.74 12.97 14.33
N ALA A 888 -20.41 13.43 13.12
CA ALA A 888 -19.24 12.99 12.37
C ALA A 888 -17.97 13.78 12.74
N PHE A 889 -18.09 14.84 13.56
CA PHE A 889 -16.97 15.69 13.95
C PHE A 889 -16.62 15.53 15.43
N PRO A 890 -15.37 15.83 15.82
CA PRO A 890 -14.96 15.80 17.22
C PRO A 890 -15.76 16.79 18.09
N VAL A 891 -15.96 16.42 19.35
CA VAL A 891 -16.67 17.24 20.34
C VAL A 891 -16.07 18.65 20.40
N GLY A 892 -16.92 19.68 20.42
CA GLY A 892 -16.50 21.09 20.40
C GLY A 892 -16.40 21.71 19.00
N THR A 893 -16.56 20.91 17.93
CA THR A 893 -16.54 21.41 16.54
C THR A 893 -17.95 21.62 16.02
N ALA A 894 -18.39 22.87 15.91
CA ALA A 894 -19.70 23.22 15.34
C ALA A 894 -19.61 23.47 13.82
N ILE A 895 -20.66 23.08 13.10
CA ILE A 895 -20.78 23.36 11.66
C ILE A 895 -21.37 24.77 11.48
N ARG A 896 -20.62 25.66 10.83
CA ARG A 896 -21.10 27.01 10.48
C ARG A 896 -21.63 27.02 9.04
N VAL A 897 -22.87 27.48 8.85
CA VAL A 897 -23.44 27.67 7.50
C VAL A 897 -23.02 29.05 6.98
N VAL A 898 -22.22 29.09 5.93
CA VAL A 898 -21.55 30.31 5.43
C VAL A 898 -21.64 30.45 3.91
N GLU A 899 -21.39 31.64 3.40
CA GLU A 899 -21.10 31.91 2.00
C GLU A 899 -19.60 31.69 1.70
N ALA A 900 -19.25 31.36 0.46
CA ALA A 900 -17.85 31.13 0.07
C ALA A 900 -16.92 32.32 0.35
N SER A 901 -17.46 33.54 0.35
CA SER A 901 -16.73 34.78 0.67
C SER A 901 -16.32 34.91 2.14
N GLU A 902 -16.89 34.13 3.05
CA GLU A 902 -16.57 34.15 4.50
C GLU A 902 -15.44 33.17 4.86
N LEU A 903 -15.03 32.28 3.92
CA LEU A 903 -13.97 31.30 4.15
C LEU A 903 -12.61 31.93 4.54
N PRO A 904 -12.15 33.06 3.96
CA PRO A 904 -10.90 33.69 4.37
C PRO A 904 -10.89 34.12 5.84
N GLU A 905 -12.01 34.62 6.36
CA GLU A 905 -12.14 35.01 7.76
C GLU A 905 -12.04 33.78 8.68
N MET A 906 -12.70 32.68 8.32
CA MET A 906 -12.62 31.44 9.08
C MET A 906 -11.20 30.84 9.09
N VAL A 907 -10.46 30.97 7.99
CA VAL A 907 -9.03 30.57 7.93
C VAL A 907 -8.19 31.47 8.83
N ALA A 908 -8.45 32.78 8.84
CA ALA A 908 -7.75 33.73 9.71
C ALA A 908 -8.02 33.48 11.21
N GLU A 909 -9.24 33.04 11.60
CA GLU A 909 -9.54 32.64 12.99
C GLU A 909 -8.63 31.52 13.51
N LEU A 910 -8.14 30.66 12.62
CA LEU A 910 -7.21 29.58 12.96
C LEU A 910 -5.75 30.07 13.06
N GLY A 911 -5.49 31.35 12.78
CA GLY A 911 -4.13 31.87 12.62
C GLY A 911 -3.42 31.31 11.40
N LEU A 912 -4.19 30.87 10.39
CA LEU A 912 -3.68 30.34 9.13
C LEU A 912 -3.83 31.39 8.01
N GLY A 913 -3.03 31.20 6.95
CA GLY A 913 -3.13 31.96 5.72
C GLY A 913 -2.18 33.17 5.60
N ARG A 914 -1.79 33.51 4.37
CA ARG A 914 -1.12 34.79 4.06
C ARG A 914 -2.18 35.86 3.83
N LEU A 915 -2.35 36.78 4.77
CA LEU A 915 -3.15 37.98 4.57
C LEU A 915 -2.37 38.95 3.66
N ASP A 916 -2.33 38.69 2.35
CA ASP A 916 -2.18 39.80 1.43
C ASP A 916 -3.58 40.37 1.17
N PRO A 917 -3.82 41.67 1.44
CA PRO A 917 -5.10 42.27 1.14
C PRO A 917 -5.32 42.26 -0.37
N LEU A 918 -6.46 41.67 -0.79
CA LEU A 918 -6.97 41.60 -2.16
C LEU A 918 -6.81 42.91 -2.96
#